data_AF-A0AAN7W9R0-F1
#
_entry.id   AF-A0AAN7W9R0-F1
#
_cell.length_a   1.000
_cell.length_b   1.000
_cell.length_c   1.000
_cell.angle_alpha   90.00
_cell.angle_beta   90.00
_cell.angle_gamma   90.00
#
_symmetry.space_group_name_H-M   'P 1'
#
loop_
_entity.id
_entity.type
_entity.pdbx_description
1 polymer ?
#
loop_
_entity_poly.entity_id
_entity_poly.type
_entity_poly.pdbx_seq_one_letter_code
_entity_poly.pdbx_strand_id
1 'polypeptide(L)'
;MAALRGRPAHSPGPTYLAYTPNGKKLITVGLNSALRVFQHGSTNEPTIIDVVTDGHTAVVATNDFIVVGAEDGSVTKYSLLTNSMEEILVRCSLPIRDLSLSKDGEWVAVASDELEVKIVNTRDMTRIMHLREQSRPVKHVAFDISGSMIAVSCTDGIVYMYSLSSEQPQLVKRVDGLIKTLETDAEASAKIAWHPDGRAFAAPTSTKDIQCVARSDWARQKAFTGGHRADISAVAWSPNGALLATAGVDKSLCLWETRSQRLLKTFEDIQNTILAIDWHPTDNVCSYTNSNGELFIREGFVPGEHAKHLRIALQPSPMNSDPLSEVSGNARKPLANGDKHGGSRGGAEENYLDDLLGPDAMSEDEAGFIEDDDGAGYAEEVNNFGKRSANGIPGRPAKRFEPYSAWQPQVHEAFQPGSTPWRGDRRYLCLNLTGFVWTVSQDTHHTVTVEFHDRQEYRDFHFTDPYKYDKASLNEKGTLFSCRPSIQSQQRAVLYYRPHETWTTRTEWKTQLPAGEEVISMSLSESCIVAMTSKGYVRIYSLFGLPLKVYRQKSMPAVACASFRDYVMTIGNGSVGGDGTTQMRYTIDNIRRDEICQNEDAVALPGGTQLRNVFFSDKGDPCIYDTDGVLLILLHWRTPGQAKWVPLLDTKTLDRLASGRKDETYWPVAVANNKFHCIIIKGGDAYPHFPRPLLVDFDFKIPVSSMAAGAVEGDEGEVAQVKALEESYVRVSLQHSLVQDLVENTNATNAQKAEVPMLEREVDKALLQLLAAECREGEERGMKALEIAALMRDRSGKMLEAAGKIAARFQRDILGEKITQLAERRLVGLVDDEDM
;
A
#
# COMPACT_ATOMS: atom_id res chain seq x y z
N MET A 1 22.51 40.12 -27.84
CA MET A 1 21.83 38.81 -27.89
C MET A 1 20.89 38.84 -29.08
N ALA A 2 21.02 37.92 -30.04
CA ALA A 2 20.06 37.81 -31.13
C ALA A 2 18.72 37.36 -30.52
N ALA A 3 17.64 38.08 -30.82
CA ALA A 3 16.29 37.70 -30.39
C ALA A 3 15.98 36.28 -30.91
N LEU A 4 15.41 35.43 -30.05
CA LEU A 4 14.99 34.09 -30.44
C LEU A 4 13.93 34.22 -31.55
N ARG A 5 14.26 33.80 -32.77
CA ARG A 5 13.35 33.93 -33.92
C ARG A 5 12.36 32.77 -33.93
N GLY A 6 11.07 33.08 -33.90
CA GLY A 6 10.01 32.10 -34.08
C GLY A 6 10.07 31.48 -35.46
N ARG A 7 9.90 30.16 -35.54
CA ARG A 7 9.72 29.43 -36.80
C ARG A 7 8.23 29.46 -37.14
N PRO A 8 7.82 29.93 -38.33
CA PRO A 8 6.42 29.87 -38.73
C PRO A 8 6.05 28.40 -38.92
N ALA A 9 5.33 27.85 -37.95
CA ALA A 9 4.99 26.44 -37.91
C ALA A 9 3.58 26.22 -38.44
N HIS A 10 2.60 27.09 -38.24
CA HIS A 10 1.25 26.91 -38.78
C HIS A 10 0.69 28.26 -39.27
N SER A 11 -0.52 28.25 -39.85
CA SER A 11 -1.24 29.50 -40.11
C SER A 11 -1.48 30.26 -38.80
N PRO A 12 -1.66 31.60 -38.84
CA PRO A 12 -1.95 32.39 -37.65
C PRO A 12 -3.14 31.80 -36.88
N GLY A 13 -2.91 31.42 -35.62
CA GLY A 13 -3.90 30.78 -34.76
C GLY A 13 -3.27 29.94 -33.64
N PRO A 14 -4.11 29.32 -32.78
CA PRO A 14 -3.65 28.50 -31.68
C PRO A 14 -2.83 27.32 -32.19
N THR A 15 -1.67 27.13 -31.60
CA THR A 15 -0.74 26.05 -31.96
C THR A 15 -0.31 25.32 -30.72
N TYR A 16 -0.31 23.99 -30.79
CA TYR A 16 0.05 23.10 -29.70
C TYR A 16 1.23 22.22 -30.13
N LEU A 17 1.97 21.71 -29.15
CA LEU A 17 3.17 20.92 -29.40
C LEU A 17 3.30 19.77 -28.41
N ALA A 18 4.01 18.72 -28.81
CA ALA A 18 4.42 17.63 -27.93
C ALA A 18 5.75 17.01 -28.42
N TYR A 19 6.66 16.75 -27.50
CA TYR A 19 7.83 15.92 -27.74
C TYR A 19 7.49 14.43 -27.71
N THR A 20 8.21 13.64 -28.50
CA THR A 20 8.24 12.19 -28.29
C THR A 20 8.98 11.88 -26.98
N PRO A 21 8.63 10.80 -26.24
CA PRO A 21 9.28 10.45 -24.97
C PRO A 21 10.81 10.27 -25.08
N ASN A 22 11.32 9.92 -26.26
CA ASN A 22 12.76 9.81 -26.53
C ASN A 22 13.45 11.14 -26.91
N GLY A 23 12.70 12.25 -27.05
CA GLY A 23 13.19 13.58 -27.40
C GLY A 23 13.59 13.78 -28.87
N LYS A 24 13.59 12.72 -29.70
CA LYS A 24 14.09 12.79 -31.07
C LYS A 24 13.22 13.62 -32.01
N LYS A 25 11.91 13.63 -31.78
CA LYS A 25 10.94 14.32 -32.64
C LYS A 25 10.09 15.28 -31.80
N LEU A 26 9.80 16.44 -32.37
CA LEU A 26 8.89 17.45 -31.85
C LEU A 26 7.74 17.62 -32.84
N ILE A 27 6.52 17.40 -32.39
CA ILE A 27 5.33 17.51 -33.23
C ILE A 27 4.60 18.80 -32.91
N THR A 28 4.15 19.52 -33.94
CA THR A 28 3.28 20.69 -33.80
C THR A 28 2.00 20.52 -34.61
N VAL A 29 0.90 21.05 -34.04
CA VAL A 29 -0.43 21.04 -34.64
C VAL A 29 -1.06 22.43 -34.51
N GLY A 30 -1.92 22.80 -35.44
CA GLY A 30 -2.60 24.10 -35.44
C GLY A 30 -3.82 24.10 -36.34
N LEU A 31 -4.25 25.29 -36.78
CA LEU A 31 -5.49 25.45 -37.54
C LEU A 31 -5.48 24.89 -38.97
N ASN A 32 -4.30 24.71 -39.58
CA ASN A 32 -4.20 24.16 -40.94
C ASN A 32 -4.23 22.63 -40.96
N SER A 33 -4.59 22.08 -42.12
CA SER A 33 -4.64 20.65 -42.47
C SER A 33 -3.26 19.97 -42.58
N ALA A 34 -2.30 20.36 -41.73
CA ALA A 34 -0.95 19.84 -41.75
C ALA A 34 -0.37 19.71 -40.34
N LEU A 35 0.09 18.50 -39.99
CA LEU A 35 0.93 18.26 -38.82
C LEU A 35 2.39 18.40 -39.23
N ARG A 36 3.20 19.04 -38.38
CA ARG A 36 4.64 19.19 -38.65
C ARG A 36 5.46 18.44 -37.63
N VAL A 37 6.38 17.61 -38.11
CA VAL A 37 7.30 16.82 -37.30
C VAL A 37 8.72 17.35 -37.50
N PHE A 38 9.27 17.98 -36.47
CA PHE A 38 10.62 18.48 -36.42
C PHE A 38 11.55 17.44 -35.82
N GLN A 39 12.72 17.24 -36.41
CA GLN A 39 13.76 16.38 -35.87
C GLN A 39 14.67 17.20 -34.94
N HIS A 40 14.87 16.74 -33.70
CA HIS A 40 15.74 17.41 -32.73
C HIS A 40 17.19 17.45 -33.23
N GLY A 41 17.86 18.59 -33.02
CA GLY A 41 19.23 18.84 -33.51
C GLY A 41 19.38 19.02 -35.03
N SER A 42 18.27 18.99 -35.78
CA SER A 42 18.28 19.24 -37.23
C SER A 42 17.73 20.62 -37.57
N THR A 43 18.37 21.29 -38.52
CA THR A 43 17.87 22.53 -39.13
C THR A 43 17.08 22.28 -40.42
N ASN A 44 16.85 21.02 -40.78
CA ASN A 44 16.09 20.65 -41.96
C ASN A 44 14.62 21.09 -41.84
N GLU A 45 13.95 21.19 -42.99
CA GLU A 45 12.51 21.42 -43.03
C GLU A 45 11.76 20.29 -42.28
N PRO A 46 10.66 20.62 -41.60
CA PRO A 46 9.86 19.63 -40.90
C PRO A 46 9.25 18.64 -41.90
N THR A 47 9.09 17.39 -41.45
CA THR A 47 8.25 16.44 -42.19
C THR A 47 6.80 16.88 -42.05
N ILE A 48 6.10 17.06 -43.18
CA ILE A 48 4.70 17.46 -43.21
C ILE A 48 3.85 16.21 -43.37
N ILE A 49 2.86 16.05 -42.49
CA ILE A 49 1.82 15.03 -42.59
C ILE A 49 0.53 15.76 -42.96
N ASP A 50 0.06 15.55 -44.18
CA ASP A 50 -1.19 16.14 -44.65
C ASP A 50 -2.38 15.45 -43.98
N VAL A 51 -3.31 16.26 -43.46
CA VAL A 51 -4.49 15.81 -42.73
C VAL A 51 -5.75 16.31 -43.42
N VAL A 52 -6.81 15.51 -43.36
CA VAL A 52 -8.09 15.82 -44.01
C VAL A 52 -8.92 16.83 -43.21
N THR A 53 -8.73 16.87 -41.89
CA THR A 53 -9.46 17.75 -40.97
C THR A 53 -8.63 19.00 -40.65
N ASP A 54 -9.29 20.15 -40.60
CA ASP A 54 -8.69 21.41 -40.17
C ASP A 54 -8.95 21.62 -38.66
N GLY A 55 -8.19 22.53 -38.03
CA GLY A 55 -8.45 22.93 -36.64
C GLY A 55 -8.01 21.89 -35.59
N HIS A 56 -6.71 21.60 -35.48
CA HIS A 56 -6.20 20.72 -34.43
C HIS A 56 -5.90 21.47 -33.13
N THR A 57 -6.50 21.00 -32.04
CA THR A 57 -6.49 21.67 -30.73
C THR A 57 -5.66 20.96 -29.68
N ALA A 58 -5.30 19.70 -29.91
CA ALA A 58 -4.53 18.91 -28.96
C ALA A 58 -3.67 17.86 -29.67
N VAL A 59 -2.47 17.63 -29.14
CA VAL A 59 -1.55 16.60 -29.64
C VAL A 59 -0.83 15.93 -28.50
N VAL A 60 -0.71 14.62 -28.59
CA VAL A 60 0.08 13.79 -27.67
C VAL A 60 0.86 12.75 -28.47
N ALA A 61 2.07 12.43 -28.02
CA ALA A 61 3.00 11.62 -28.80
C ALA A 61 3.55 10.44 -28.00
N THR A 62 3.65 9.29 -28.66
CA THR A 62 4.49 8.17 -28.25
C THR A 62 5.74 8.12 -29.13
N ASN A 63 6.59 7.12 -28.97
CA ASN A 63 7.73 6.95 -29.88
C ASN A 63 7.32 6.42 -31.27
N ASP A 64 6.17 5.74 -31.37
CA ASP A 64 5.76 5.00 -32.57
C ASP A 64 4.60 5.67 -33.32
N PHE A 65 3.69 6.34 -32.60
CA PHE A 65 2.52 7.02 -33.14
C PHE A 65 2.19 8.31 -32.38
N ILE A 66 1.39 9.17 -33.00
CA ILE A 66 0.81 10.38 -32.39
C ILE A 66 -0.71 10.30 -32.40
N VAL A 67 -1.33 10.97 -31.44
CA VAL A 67 -2.79 11.13 -31.37
C VAL A 67 -3.11 12.61 -31.38
N VAL A 68 -4.05 12.98 -32.25
CA VAL A 68 -4.41 14.38 -32.51
C VAL A 68 -5.91 14.54 -32.32
N GLY A 69 -6.31 15.61 -31.63
CA GLY A 69 -7.70 16.02 -31.45
C GLY A 69 -8.01 17.23 -32.32
N ALA A 70 -9.21 17.28 -32.88
CA ALA A 70 -9.67 18.35 -33.76
C ALA A 70 -10.94 19.06 -33.24
N GLU A 71 -11.20 20.25 -33.77
CA GLU A 71 -12.40 21.04 -33.47
C GLU A 71 -13.70 20.38 -33.93
N ASP A 72 -13.63 19.48 -34.92
CA ASP A 72 -14.77 18.69 -35.39
C ASP A 72 -15.17 17.55 -34.44
N GLY A 73 -14.46 17.41 -33.31
CA GLY A 73 -14.69 16.37 -32.31
C GLY A 73 -14.00 15.03 -32.62
N SER A 74 -13.22 14.94 -33.71
CA SER A 74 -12.48 13.72 -34.05
C SER A 74 -11.17 13.60 -33.27
N VAL A 75 -10.87 12.38 -32.81
CA VAL A 75 -9.58 11.99 -32.25
C VAL A 75 -8.95 10.94 -33.14
N THR A 76 -7.84 11.27 -33.78
CA THR A 76 -7.23 10.46 -34.84
C THR A 76 -5.80 10.08 -34.48
N LYS A 77 -5.43 8.83 -34.80
CA LYS A 77 -4.10 8.26 -34.59
C LYS A 77 -3.31 8.24 -35.90
N TYR A 78 -2.06 8.69 -35.86
CA TYR A 78 -1.14 8.71 -36.98
C TYR A 78 0.15 7.97 -36.64
N SER A 79 0.67 7.19 -37.58
CA SER A 79 1.94 6.49 -37.42
C SER A 79 3.12 7.43 -37.65
N LEU A 80 4.12 7.44 -36.76
CA LEU A 80 5.37 8.19 -36.95
C LEU A 80 6.38 7.45 -37.84
N LEU A 81 6.12 6.18 -38.15
CA LEU A 81 6.96 5.35 -39.04
C LEU A 81 6.59 5.57 -40.51
N THR A 82 5.30 5.51 -40.83
CA THR A 82 4.80 5.69 -42.20
C THR A 82 4.35 7.12 -42.51
N ASN A 83 4.24 7.98 -41.48
CA ASN A 83 3.70 9.34 -41.60
C ASN A 83 2.30 9.38 -42.24
N SER A 84 1.47 8.39 -41.93
CA SER A 84 0.12 8.24 -42.46
C SER A 84 -0.91 8.09 -41.33
N MET A 85 -2.15 8.46 -41.63
CA MET A 85 -3.29 8.18 -40.76
C MET A 85 -3.45 6.66 -40.58
N GLU A 86 -3.62 6.20 -39.33
CA GLU A 86 -3.95 4.80 -39.03
C GLU A 86 -5.47 4.66 -38.90
N GLU A 87 -6.06 5.28 -37.88
CA GLU A 87 -7.46 5.10 -37.51
C GLU A 87 -8.01 6.27 -36.68
N ILE A 88 -9.35 6.41 -36.63
CA ILE A 88 -10.05 7.42 -35.81
C ILE A 88 -10.47 6.77 -34.50
N LEU A 89 -9.76 7.03 -33.40
CA LEU A 89 -9.99 6.38 -32.10
C LEU A 89 -11.40 6.62 -31.54
N VAL A 90 -11.87 7.88 -31.58
CA VAL A 90 -13.21 8.24 -31.11
C VAL A 90 -13.70 9.51 -31.78
N ARG A 91 -15.02 9.66 -31.89
CA ARG A 91 -15.67 10.91 -32.30
C ARG A 91 -16.56 11.41 -31.17
N CYS A 92 -16.36 12.66 -30.80
CA CYS A 92 -17.22 13.41 -29.90
C CYS A 92 -18.17 14.31 -30.72
N SER A 93 -19.27 14.73 -30.13
CA SER A 93 -20.23 15.66 -30.75
C SER A 93 -19.78 17.11 -30.66
N LEU A 94 -18.81 17.42 -29.79
CA LEU A 94 -18.30 18.76 -29.53
C LEU A 94 -16.77 18.81 -29.69
N PRO A 95 -16.18 20.01 -29.85
CA PRO A 95 -14.75 20.19 -30.07
C PRO A 95 -13.88 19.53 -28.99
N ILE A 96 -12.77 18.91 -29.41
CA ILE A 96 -11.75 18.42 -28.48
C ILE A 96 -10.96 19.62 -27.95
N ARG A 97 -10.68 19.63 -26.64
CA ARG A 97 -9.92 20.71 -25.97
C ARG A 97 -8.54 20.27 -25.50
N ASP A 98 -8.41 19.03 -25.03
CA ASP A 98 -7.13 18.50 -24.55
C ASP A 98 -7.10 16.97 -24.67
N LEU A 99 -5.90 16.43 -24.76
CA LEU A 99 -5.62 15.01 -24.78
C LEU A 99 -4.53 14.69 -23.75
N SER A 100 -4.61 13.50 -23.15
CA SER A 100 -3.53 12.98 -22.32
C SER A 100 -3.32 11.51 -22.61
N LEU A 101 -2.06 11.11 -22.80
CA LEU A 101 -1.67 9.71 -22.90
C LEU A 101 -1.29 9.17 -21.52
N SER A 102 -1.64 7.91 -21.26
CA SER A 102 -1.02 7.14 -20.19
C SER A 102 0.45 6.86 -20.53
N LYS A 103 1.29 6.66 -19.51
CA LYS A 103 2.75 6.49 -19.66
C LYS A 103 3.13 5.25 -20.49
N ASP A 104 2.28 4.22 -20.49
CA ASP A 104 2.41 3.01 -21.30
C ASP A 104 1.98 3.22 -22.77
N GLY A 105 1.28 4.32 -23.08
CA GLY A 105 0.72 4.62 -24.39
C GLY A 105 -0.51 3.78 -24.74
N GLU A 106 -1.08 3.02 -23.80
CA GLU A 106 -2.22 2.13 -24.07
C GLU A 106 -3.57 2.85 -23.97
N TRP A 107 -3.63 3.95 -23.20
CA TRP A 107 -4.87 4.68 -22.96
C TRP A 107 -4.71 6.17 -23.30
N VAL A 108 -5.71 6.73 -23.97
CA VAL A 108 -5.84 8.17 -24.26
C VAL A 108 -7.08 8.68 -23.55
N ALA A 109 -6.91 9.71 -22.73
CA ALA A 109 -8.02 10.46 -22.15
C ALA A 109 -8.33 11.66 -23.06
N VAL A 110 -9.62 11.82 -23.37
CA VAL A 110 -10.14 12.80 -24.31
C VAL A 110 -11.02 13.80 -23.56
N ALA A 111 -10.55 15.05 -23.48
CA ALA A 111 -11.34 16.17 -22.99
C ALA A 111 -11.98 16.92 -24.16
N SER A 112 -13.29 17.10 -24.10
CA SER A 112 -14.08 17.87 -25.06
C SER A 112 -15.01 18.82 -24.31
N ASP A 113 -15.71 19.67 -25.06
CA ASP A 113 -16.76 20.51 -24.46
C ASP A 113 -18.00 19.69 -23.99
N GLU A 114 -17.99 18.35 -24.15
CA GLU A 114 -19.00 17.46 -23.56
C GLU A 114 -18.90 17.44 -22.03
N LEU A 115 -20.00 17.01 -21.40
CA LEU A 115 -20.04 16.75 -19.96
C LEU A 115 -19.48 15.36 -19.61
N GLU A 116 -18.76 14.70 -20.52
CA GLU A 116 -18.08 13.43 -20.27
C GLU A 116 -16.64 13.45 -20.79
N VAL A 117 -15.73 12.82 -20.04
CA VAL A 117 -14.37 12.50 -20.52
C VAL A 117 -14.39 11.05 -20.96
N LYS A 118 -13.90 10.79 -22.18
CA LYS A 118 -13.76 9.44 -22.72
C LYS A 118 -12.31 8.99 -22.59
N ILE A 119 -12.09 7.83 -22.01
CA ILE A 119 -10.77 7.19 -21.98
C ILE A 119 -10.82 6.00 -22.93
N VAL A 120 -10.05 6.07 -24.00
CA VAL A 120 -10.10 5.14 -25.13
C VAL A 120 -8.78 4.37 -25.20
N ASN A 121 -8.85 3.06 -25.38
CA ASN A 121 -7.65 2.27 -25.59
C ASN A 121 -7.09 2.49 -27.01
N THR A 122 -5.77 2.65 -27.14
CA THR A 122 -5.09 2.97 -28.41
C THR A 122 -4.86 1.76 -29.33
N ARG A 123 -5.05 0.54 -28.79
CA ARG A 123 -4.97 -0.72 -29.54
C ARG A 123 -6.34 -1.31 -29.83
N ASP A 124 -7.28 -1.14 -28.90
CA ASP A 124 -8.66 -1.67 -29.01
C ASP A 124 -9.69 -0.56 -28.78
N MET A 125 -10.09 0.09 -29.87
CA MET A 125 -11.02 1.23 -29.83
C MET A 125 -12.41 0.90 -29.29
N THR A 126 -12.76 -0.38 -29.12
CA THR A 126 -14.04 -0.79 -28.53
C THR A 126 -14.05 -0.61 -27.01
N ARG A 127 -12.87 -0.52 -26.38
CA ARG A 127 -12.72 -0.31 -24.94
C ARG A 127 -12.70 1.18 -24.63
N ILE A 128 -13.85 1.67 -24.15
CA ILE A 128 -14.04 3.05 -23.75
C ILE A 128 -14.53 3.09 -22.31
N MET A 129 -13.83 3.84 -21.46
CA MET A 129 -14.31 4.21 -20.12
C MET A 129 -14.87 5.63 -20.16
N HIS A 130 -15.98 5.85 -19.45
CA HIS A 130 -16.67 7.13 -19.41
C HIS A 130 -16.58 7.74 -18.01
N LEU A 131 -16.09 8.97 -17.90
CA LEU A 131 -16.14 9.77 -16.68
C LEU A 131 -17.30 10.75 -16.83
N ARG A 132 -18.32 10.70 -15.97
CA ARG A 132 -19.59 11.46 -16.13
C ARG A 132 -20.00 12.31 -14.92
N GLU A 133 -19.17 12.41 -13.90
CA GLU A 133 -19.53 13.10 -12.64
C GLU A 133 -19.44 14.64 -12.72
N GLN A 134 -18.80 15.19 -13.75
CA GLN A 134 -18.64 16.63 -13.89
C GLN A 134 -19.91 17.32 -14.43
N SER A 135 -20.26 18.45 -13.82
CA SER A 135 -21.45 19.24 -14.19
C SER A 135 -21.23 20.25 -15.33
N ARG A 136 -19.98 20.43 -15.79
CA ARG A 136 -19.58 21.47 -16.73
C ARG A 136 -18.57 20.94 -17.76
N PRO A 137 -18.45 21.59 -18.93
CA PRO A 137 -17.47 21.24 -19.97
C PRO A 137 -16.05 21.09 -19.45
N VAL A 138 -15.31 20.14 -20.02
CA VAL A 138 -13.95 19.81 -19.59
C VAL A 138 -12.94 20.56 -20.45
N LYS A 139 -12.00 21.27 -19.80
CA LYS A 139 -10.95 22.01 -20.51
C LYS A 139 -9.65 21.24 -20.63
N HIS A 140 -9.23 20.58 -19.55
CA HIS A 140 -7.96 19.87 -19.52
C HIS A 140 -8.09 18.51 -18.86
N VAL A 141 -7.26 17.58 -19.29
CA VAL A 141 -7.16 16.24 -18.70
C VAL A 141 -5.70 15.84 -18.57
N ALA A 142 -5.30 15.31 -17.42
CA ALA A 142 -3.92 14.92 -17.16
C ALA A 142 -3.84 13.59 -16.41
N PHE A 143 -3.19 12.60 -17.03
CA PHE A 143 -2.79 11.36 -16.36
C PHE A 143 -1.69 11.61 -15.34
N ASP A 144 -1.77 10.93 -14.20
CA ASP A 144 -0.64 10.77 -13.28
C ASP A 144 0.47 9.91 -13.93
N ILE A 145 1.71 10.07 -13.46
CA ILE A 145 2.90 9.35 -13.95
C ILE A 145 2.71 7.82 -13.89
N SER A 146 1.95 7.33 -12.92
CA SER A 146 1.67 5.90 -12.77
C SER A 146 0.54 5.39 -13.68
N GLY A 147 -0.25 6.26 -14.30
CA GLY A 147 -1.47 5.92 -15.03
C GLY A 147 -2.66 5.54 -14.13
N SER A 148 -2.49 5.45 -12.81
CA SER A 148 -3.55 5.02 -11.88
C SER A 148 -4.60 6.09 -11.57
N MET A 149 -4.32 7.36 -11.87
CA MET A 149 -5.22 8.48 -11.61
C MET A 149 -5.25 9.45 -12.79
N ILE A 150 -6.39 10.14 -12.94
CA ILE A 150 -6.59 11.25 -13.87
C ILE A 150 -7.08 12.47 -13.11
N ALA A 151 -6.50 13.63 -13.41
CA ALA A 151 -7.02 14.94 -13.06
C ALA A 151 -7.83 15.50 -14.25
N VAL A 152 -9.06 15.91 -13.99
CA VAL A 152 -9.98 16.51 -14.97
C VAL A 152 -10.29 17.92 -14.50
N SER A 153 -9.95 18.93 -15.31
CA SER A 153 -10.21 20.34 -15.02
C SER A 153 -11.42 20.84 -15.79
N CYS A 154 -12.44 21.32 -15.07
CA CYS A 154 -13.69 21.81 -15.64
C CYS A 154 -13.76 23.34 -15.64
N THR A 155 -14.66 23.89 -16.47
CA THR A 155 -14.85 25.34 -16.59
C THR A 155 -15.45 26.01 -15.35
N ASP A 156 -16.08 25.25 -14.45
CA ASP A 156 -16.58 25.75 -13.14
C ASP A 156 -15.46 26.20 -12.19
N GLY A 157 -14.22 25.76 -12.43
CA GLY A 157 -13.11 25.99 -11.51
C GLY A 157 -12.83 24.78 -10.59
N ILE A 158 -13.50 23.65 -10.83
CA ILE A 158 -13.35 22.42 -10.05
C ILE A 158 -12.42 21.45 -10.79
N VAL A 159 -11.55 20.81 -10.02
CA VAL A 159 -10.71 19.69 -10.48
C VAL A 159 -11.27 18.39 -9.93
N TYR A 160 -11.66 17.49 -10.83
CA TYR A 160 -12.16 16.16 -10.49
C TYR A 160 -11.01 15.15 -10.59
N MET A 161 -10.80 14.40 -9.50
CA MET A 161 -9.74 13.41 -9.40
C MET A 161 -10.36 12.02 -9.49
N TYR A 162 -10.03 11.28 -10.55
CA TYR A 162 -10.52 9.94 -10.79
C TYR A 162 -9.43 8.90 -10.55
N SER A 163 -9.78 7.79 -9.92
CA SER A 163 -8.96 6.58 -9.83
C SER A 163 -9.35 5.62 -10.94
N LEU A 164 -8.34 5.09 -11.63
CA LEU A 164 -8.43 4.06 -12.66
C LEU A 164 -7.95 2.69 -12.15
N SER A 165 -7.82 2.53 -10.83
CA SER A 165 -7.32 1.27 -10.25
C SER A 165 -8.34 0.12 -10.33
N SER A 166 -9.61 0.45 -10.55
CA SER A 166 -10.73 -0.49 -10.68
C SER A 166 -11.21 -0.54 -12.13
N GLU A 167 -11.92 -1.61 -12.53
CA GLU A 167 -12.47 -1.72 -13.89
C GLU A 167 -13.42 -0.58 -14.26
N GLN A 168 -14.12 0.00 -13.28
CA GLN A 168 -14.89 1.22 -13.45
C GLN A 168 -14.14 2.40 -12.82
N PRO A 169 -13.98 3.52 -13.54
CA PRO A 169 -13.32 4.70 -13.01
C PRO A 169 -14.16 5.30 -11.89
N GLN A 170 -13.53 5.55 -10.74
CA GLN A 170 -14.20 6.10 -9.56
C GLN A 170 -13.73 7.51 -9.26
N LEU A 171 -14.67 8.41 -8.95
CA LEU A 171 -14.34 9.75 -8.48
C LEU A 171 -13.83 9.66 -7.04
N VAL A 172 -12.58 10.05 -6.81
CA VAL A 172 -11.93 10.05 -5.49
C VAL A 172 -12.17 11.37 -4.76
N LYS A 173 -12.03 12.50 -5.46
CA LYS A 173 -12.14 13.82 -4.85
C LYS A 173 -12.53 14.89 -5.86
N ARG A 174 -13.33 15.86 -5.41
CA ARG A 174 -13.56 17.15 -6.07
C ARG A 174 -12.74 18.21 -5.33
N VAL A 175 -11.81 18.87 -6.02
CA VAL A 175 -10.96 19.92 -5.47
C VAL A 175 -11.46 21.26 -6.02
N ASP A 176 -12.16 22.01 -5.17
CA ASP A 176 -12.74 23.31 -5.50
C ASP A 176 -11.82 24.46 -5.05
N GLY A 177 -12.00 25.64 -5.67
CA GLY A 177 -11.29 26.88 -5.34
C GLY A 177 -9.80 26.85 -5.65
N LEU A 178 -9.36 25.94 -6.53
CA LEU A 178 -7.96 25.81 -6.94
C LEU A 178 -7.68 26.55 -8.25
N ILE A 179 -8.48 26.32 -9.28
CA ILE A 179 -8.35 26.94 -10.60
C ILE A 179 -9.44 28.01 -10.80
N LYS A 180 -9.21 28.94 -11.72
CA LYS A 180 -10.16 30.02 -12.04
C LYS A 180 -11.33 29.48 -12.86
N THR A 181 -12.56 29.93 -12.57
CA THR A 181 -13.73 29.70 -13.41
C THR A 181 -13.54 30.38 -14.77
N LEU A 182 -13.78 29.65 -15.85
CA LEU A 182 -13.50 30.07 -17.22
C LEU A 182 -14.75 29.94 -18.09
N GLU A 183 -14.84 30.75 -19.14
CA GLU A 183 -15.81 30.54 -20.21
C GLU A 183 -15.34 29.41 -21.14
N THR A 184 -16.28 28.74 -21.80
CA THR A 184 -15.98 27.62 -22.71
C THR A 184 -15.08 28.04 -23.87
N ASP A 185 -15.12 29.30 -24.31
CA ASP A 185 -14.32 29.81 -25.44
C ASP A 185 -13.04 30.53 -25.01
N ALA A 186 -12.67 30.47 -23.72
CA ALA A 186 -11.40 31.02 -23.27
C ALA A 186 -10.21 30.30 -23.94
N GLU A 187 -9.41 31.07 -24.69
CA GLU A 187 -8.22 30.59 -25.41
C GLU A 187 -7.05 30.29 -24.47
N ALA A 188 -6.87 31.11 -23.44
CA ALA A 188 -5.79 30.95 -22.46
C ALA A 188 -6.30 30.23 -21.21
N SER A 189 -6.00 28.93 -21.12
CA SER A 189 -6.22 28.11 -19.93
C SER A 189 -5.03 27.18 -19.74
N ALA A 190 -4.59 27.00 -18.50
CA ALA A 190 -3.43 26.21 -18.19
C ALA A 190 -3.81 24.83 -17.63
N LYS A 191 -3.20 23.81 -18.22
CA LYS A 191 -3.28 22.42 -17.79
C LYS A 191 -2.66 22.22 -16.42
N ILE A 192 -3.25 21.33 -15.62
CA ILE A 192 -2.65 20.85 -14.38
C ILE A 192 -1.47 19.95 -14.72
N ALA A 193 -0.32 20.18 -14.09
CA ALA A 193 0.90 19.44 -14.35
C ALA A 193 1.25 18.54 -13.16
N TRP A 194 1.15 17.22 -13.34
CA TRP A 194 1.64 16.25 -12.36
C TRP A 194 3.15 16.36 -12.22
N HIS A 195 3.63 16.35 -10.98
CA HIS A 195 5.06 16.30 -10.70
C HIS A 195 5.61 14.92 -11.14
N PRO A 196 6.83 14.83 -11.72
CA PRO A 196 7.38 13.55 -12.20
C PRO A 196 7.52 12.42 -11.15
N ASP A 197 7.47 12.79 -9.87
CA ASP A 197 7.47 11.87 -8.71
C ASP A 197 6.07 11.32 -8.36
N GLY A 198 4.99 11.82 -8.99
CA GLY A 198 3.60 11.34 -8.79
C GLY A 198 2.97 11.65 -7.43
N ARG A 199 3.69 12.29 -6.52
CA ARG A 199 3.23 12.64 -5.16
C ARG A 199 2.40 13.93 -5.09
N ALA A 200 2.51 14.81 -6.07
CA ALA A 200 1.80 16.09 -6.11
C ALA A 200 1.56 16.56 -7.55
N PHE A 201 0.67 17.53 -7.74
CA PHE A 201 0.49 18.25 -9.00
C PHE A 201 0.52 19.77 -8.77
N ALA A 202 0.86 20.50 -9.82
CA ALA A 202 0.86 21.95 -9.88
C ALA A 202 -0.40 22.45 -10.58
N ALA A 203 -1.11 23.39 -9.95
CA ALA A 203 -2.29 24.01 -10.52
C ALA A 203 -2.15 25.54 -10.53
N PRO A 204 -2.46 26.21 -11.64
CA PRO A 204 -2.50 27.66 -11.74
C PRO A 204 -3.75 28.19 -11.03
N THR A 205 -3.55 29.14 -10.13
CA THR A 205 -4.63 29.69 -9.30
C THR A 205 -5.21 30.97 -9.88
N SER A 206 -6.39 31.37 -9.39
CA SER A 206 -7.00 32.66 -9.73
C SER A 206 -6.19 33.88 -9.25
N THR A 207 -5.24 33.69 -8.32
CA THR A 207 -4.32 34.74 -7.86
C THR A 207 -3.10 34.90 -8.76
N LYS A 208 -3.01 34.14 -9.87
CA LYS A 208 -1.88 34.12 -10.82
C LYS A 208 -0.60 33.48 -10.27
N ASP A 209 -0.73 32.76 -9.17
CA ASP A 209 0.33 31.94 -8.58
C ASP A 209 0.13 30.46 -8.94
N ILE A 210 1.16 29.63 -8.78
CA ILE A 210 1.04 28.18 -8.94
C ILE A 210 0.99 27.52 -7.57
N GLN A 211 -0.10 26.81 -7.29
CA GLN A 211 -0.25 26.04 -6.06
C GLN A 211 0.09 24.57 -6.31
N CYS A 212 0.97 24.00 -5.48
CA CYS A 212 1.15 22.55 -5.46
C CYS A 212 0.14 21.90 -4.50
N VAL A 213 -0.44 20.77 -4.92
CA VAL A 213 -1.41 20.00 -4.14
C VAL A 213 -0.92 18.56 -4.01
N ALA A 214 -0.91 18.07 -2.78
CA ALA A 214 -0.49 16.70 -2.48
C ALA A 214 -1.55 15.68 -2.93
N ARG A 215 -1.09 14.55 -3.47
CA ARG A 215 -1.97 13.45 -3.89
C ARG A 215 -2.60 12.69 -2.71
N SER A 216 -1.91 12.60 -1.58
CA SER A 216 -2.31 11.76 -0.44
C SER A 216 -3.54 12.27 0.30
N ASP A 217 -3.62 13.58 0.53
CA ASP A 217 -4.63 14.24 1.36
C ASP A 217 -5.31 15.42 0.65
N TRP A 218 -4.91 15.72 -0.60
CA TRP A 218 -5.40 16.87 -1.38
C TRP A 218 -5.13 18.22 -0.71
N ALA A 219 -4.20 18.27 0.25
CA ALA A 219 -3.84 19.50 0.93
C ALA A 219 -2.98 20.40 0.04
N ARG A 220 -3.19 21.72 0.17
CA ARG A 220 -2.35 22.75 -0.45
C ARG A 220 -0.98 22.75 0.22
N GLN A 221 0.06 22.63 -0.60
CA GLN A 221 1.46 22.56 -0.17
C GLN A 221 2.16 23.89 -0.48
N LYS A 222 3.43 23.82 -0.86
CA LYS A 222 4.22 24.94 -1.36
C LYS A 222 3.59 25.58 -2.60
N ALA A 223 3.90 26.86 -2.82
CA ALA A 223 3.36 27.63 -3.93
C ALA A 223 4.44 28.49 -4.57
N PHE A 224 4.39 28.66 -5.89
CA PHE A 224 5.27 29.56 -6.64
C PHE A 224 4.54 30.88 -6.85
N THR A 225 5.00 31.91 -6.14
CA THR A 225 4.30 33.19 -6.06
C THR A 225 5.08 34.33 -6.70
N GLY A 226 4.37 35.30 -7.29
CA GLY A 226 4.94 36.61 -7.66
C GLY A 226 5.77 36.65 -8.94
N GLY A 227 5.59 35.69 -9.85
CA GLY A 227 6.29 35.65 -11.15
C GLY A 227 5.48 36.18 -12.33
N HIS A 228 4.16 36.01 -12.31
CA HIS A 228 3.27 36.42 -13.40
C HIS A 228 2.36 37.58 -12.99
N ARG A 229 2.10 38.48 -13.94
CA ARG A 229 1.22 39.67 -13.80
C ARG A 229 -0.18 39.44 -14.34
N ALA A 230 -0.37 38.41 -15.17
CA ALA A 230 -1.65 37.98 -15.72
C ALA A 230 -1.87 36.48 -15.51
N ASP A 231 -3.01 35.97 -16.00
CA ASP A 231 -3.36 34.56 -15.88
C ASP A 231 -2.29 33.66 -16.54
N ILE A 232 -1.99 32.54 -15.89
CA ILE A 232 -1.02 31.55 -16.37
C ILE A 232 -1.68 30.74 -17.47
N SER A 233 -1.01 30.61 -18.62
CA SER A 233 -1.50 29.93 -19.81
C SER A 233 -0.84 28.56 -20.05
N ALA A 234 0.35 28.30 -19.50
CA ALA A 234 0.98 26.98 -19.58
C ALA A 234 1.90 26.71 -18.38
N VAL A 235 1.97 25.44 -17.97
CA VAL A 235 2.81 24.96 -16.86
C VAL A 235 3.44 23.63 -17.26
N ALA A 236 4.75 23.49 -17.11
CA ALA A 236 5.47 22.25 -17.43
C ALA A 236 6.64 22.00 -16.45
N TRP A 237 6.64 20.83 -15.82
CA TRP A 237 7.77 20.38 -15.00
C TRP A 237 8.93 19.92 -15.88
N SER A 238 10.15 20.21 -15.46
CA SER A 238 11.33 19.53 -15.99
C SER A 238 11.24 18.02 -15.74
N PRO A 239 11.84 17.16 -16.59
CA PRO A 239 11.74 15.70 -16.48
C PRO A 239 12.19 15.12 -15.14
N ASN A 240 13.09 15.80 -14.45
CA ASN A 240 13.59 15.41 -13.12
C ASN A 240 12.87 16.13 -11.96
N GLY A 241 11.89 16.99 -12.23
CA GLY A 241 11.12 17.73 -11.23
C GLY A 241 11.89 18.82 -10.48
N ALA A 242 13.15 19.10 -10.82
CA ALA A 242 13.97 20.09 -10.10
C ALA A 242 13.61 21.54 -10.46
N LEU A 243 13.01 21.74 -11.64
CA LEU A 243 12.61 23.02 -12.20
C LEU A 243 11.17 22.98 -12.71
N LEU A 244 10.52 24.14 -12.69
CA LEU A 244 9.19 24.38 -13.27
C LEU A 244 9.28 25.53 -14.28
N ALA A 245 8.72 25.33 -15.47
CA ALA A 245 8.51 26.39 -16.45
C ALA A 245 7.04 26.80 -16.46
N THR A 246 6.77 28.11 -16.43
CA THR A 246 5.42 28.65 -16.53
C THR A 246 5.37 29.80 -17.52
N ALA A 247 4.28 29.93 -18.27
CA ALA A 247 4.01 31.10 -19.09
C ALA A 247 2.67 31.73 -18.75
N GLY A 248 2.58 33.04 -18.95
CA GLY A 248 1.36 33.81 -18.74
C GLY A 248 0.89 34.57 -19.97
N VAL A 249 -0.36 35.04 -19.89
CA VAL A 249 -0.96 36.01 -20.83
C VAL A 249 -0.22 37.35 -20.80
N ASP A 250 0.58 37.60 -19.77
CA ASP A 250 1.48 38.74 -19.64
C ASP A 250 2.71 38.66 -20.58
N LYS A 251 2.76 37.63 -21.44
CA LYS A 251 3.84 37.39 -22.41
C LYS A 251 5.20 37.20 -21.73
N SER A 252 5.19 36.67 -20.51
CA SER A 252 6.39 36.27 -19.81
C SER A 252 6.48 34.75 -19.73
N LEU A 253 7.70 34.24 -19.80
CA LEU A 253 8.04 32.86 -19.46
C LEU A 253 8.95 32.88 -18.24
N CYS A 254 8.53 32.21 -17.18
CA CYS A 254 9.23 32.15 -15.90
C CYS A 254 9.83 30.75 -15.69
N LEU A 255 11.05 30.71 -15.17
CA LEU A 255 11.75 29.51 -14.74
C LEU A 255 11.92 29.54 -13.22
N TRP A 256 11.48 28.48 -12.56
CA TRP A 256 11.46 28.37 -11.10
C TRP A 256 12.31 27.20 -10.63
N GLU A 257 12.91 27.33 -9.45
CA GLU A 257 13.51 26.22 -8.72
C GLU A 257 12.47 25.57 -7.80
N THR A 258 12.23 24.27 -7.95
CA THR A 258 11.18 23.55 -7.19
C THR A 258 11.40 23.57 -5.69
N ARG A 259 12.64 23.37 -5.24
CA ARG A 259 12.95 23.22 -3.80
C ARG A 259 12.77 24.53 -3.04
N SER A 260 13.32 25.62 -3.58
CA SER A 260 13.32 26.93 -2.94
C SER A 260 12.09 27.78 -3.29
N GLN A 261 11.31 27.37 -4.30
CA GLN A 261 10.23 28.15 -4.92
C GLN A 261 10.68 29.51 -5.47
N ARG A 262 12.00 29.70 -5.67
CA ARG A 262 12.53 30.97 -6.17
C ARG A 262 12.41 31.05 -7.68
N LEU A 263 12.03 32.23 -8.16
CA LEU A 263 12.10 32.61 -9.56
C LEU A 263 13.58 32.76 -9.95
N LEU A 264 14.06 31.89 -10.85
CA LEU A 264 15.44 31.90 -11.33
C LEU A 264 15.61 32.87 -12.50
N LYS A 265 14.65 32.87 -13.42
CA LYS A 265 14.72 33.71 -14.63
C LYS A 265 13.34 34.03 -15.16
N THR A 266 13.16 35.28 -15.58
CA THR A 266 12.03 35.72 -16.40
C THR A 266 12.52 36.06 -17.80
N PHE A 267 11.79 35.59 -18.79
CA PHE A 267 12.01 35.85 -20.20
C PHE A 267 10.87 36.74 -20.70
N GLU A 268 11.19 37.97 -21.06
CA GLU A 268 10.24 39.00 -21.51
C GLU A 268 10.37 39.28 -23.02
N ASP A 269 11.11 38.43 -23.75
CA ASP A 269 11.38 38.56 -25.19
C ASP A 269 10.22 38.04 -26.08
N ILE A 270 9.08 37.71 -25.47
CA ILE A 270 7.94 37.06 -26.13
C ILE A 270 6.88 38.11 -26.51
N GLN A 271 6.40 38.06 -27.75
CA GLN A 271 5.46 39.06 -28.27
C GLN A 271 3.99 38.65 -28.20
N ASN A 272 3.71 37.35 -28.10
CA ASN A 272 2.37 36.77 -28.15
C ASN A 272 2.16 35.78 -27.00
N THR A 273 0.90 35.51 -26.64
CA THR A 273 0.56 34.56 -25.58
C THR A 273 1.06 33.17 -25.92
N ILE A 274 1.74 32.52 -24.96
CA ILE A 274 2.18 31.13 -25.08
C ILE A 274 1.01 30.21 -24.75
N LEU A 275 0.76 29.20 -25.57
CA LEU A 275 -0.35 28.26 -25.39
C LEU A 275 0.12 26.88 -24.93
N ALA A 276 1.28 26.42 -25.38
CA ALA A 276 1.86 25.15 -24.97
C ALA A 276 3.36 25.30 -24.70
N ILE A 277 3.84 24.59 -23.69
CA ILE A 277 5.26 24.48 -23.33
C ILE A 277 5.55 23.00 -23.15
N ASP A 278 6.66 22.53 -23.69
CA ASP A 278 7.17 21.20 -23.39
C ASP A 278 8.69 21.21 -23.23
N TRP A 279 9.16 20.39 -22.29
CA TRP A 279 10.58 20.23 -22.02
C TRP A 279 11.11 19.09 -22.88
N HIS A 280 12.31 19.28 -23.43
CA HIS A 280 13.02 18.16 -24.00
C HIS A 280 13.41 17.17 -22.86
N PRO A 281 13.26 15.85 -23.06
CA PRO A 281 13.40 14.88 -21.97
C PRO A 281 14.83 14.73 -21.42
N THR A 282 15.86 15.10 -22.17
CA THR A 282 17.28 14.97 -21.76
C THR A 282 18.07 16.28 -21.82
N ASP A 283 18.02 16.94 -22.97
CA ASP A 283 18.79 18.15 -23.26
C ASP A 283 18.19 19.42 -22.63
N ASN A 284 19.03 20.44 -22.42
CA ASN A 284 18.61 21.75 -21.92
C ASN A 284 17.88 22.57 -23.01
N VAL A 285 16.71 22.10 -23.41
CA VAL A 285 15.87 22.71 -24.43
C VAL A 285 14.44 22.77 -23.93
N CYS A 286 13.83 23.94 -24.06
CA CYS A 286 12.41 24.13 -23.82
C CYS A 286 11.78 24.67 -25.10
N SER A 287 10.72 24.02 -25.56
CA SER A 287 9.97 24.44 -26.73
C SER A 287 8.62 24.97 -26.32
N TYR A 288 8.17 26.02 -27.00
CA TYR A 288 6.87 26.62 -26.76
C TYR A 288 6.26 27.16 -28.05
N THR A 289 4.93 27.20 -28.10
CA THR A 289 4.16 27.74 -29.22
C THR A 289 3.27 28.89 -28.76
N ASN A 290 2.94 29.77 -29.70
CA ASN A 290 2.09 30.93 -29.42
C ASN A 290 0.75 30.87 -30.17
N SER A 291 -0.08 31.88 -29.94
CA SER A 291 -1.38 32.07 -30.62
C SER A 291 -1.28 32.54 -32.08
N ASN A 292 -0.07 32.68 -32.65
CA ASN A 292 0.15 33.20 -34.00
C ASN A 292 0.77 32.15 -34.95
N GLY A 293 0.71 30.86 -34.63
CA GLY A 293 1.25 29.83 -35.50
C GLY A 293 2.76 29.61 -35.39
N GLU A 294 3.45 30.19 -34.42
CA GLU A 294 4.92 30.15 -34.34
C GLU A 294 5.41 29.13 -33.31
N LEU A 295 6.45 28.39 -33.69
CA LEU A 295 7.20 27.50 -32.80
C LEU A 295 8.53 28.15 -32.40
N PHE A 296 8.80 28.15 -31.10
CA PHE A 296 10.08 28.55 -30.53
C PHE A 296 10.77 27.33 -29.91
N ILE A 297 12.04 27.14 -30.25
CA ILE A 297 12.91 26.11 -29.67
C ILE A 297 14.04 26.84 -28.98
N ARG A 298 14.03 26.86 -27.64
CA ARG A 298 15.01 27.62 -26.85
C ARG A 298 16.06 26.68 -26.28
N GLU A 299 17.21 26.66 -26.93
CA GLU A 299 18.41 26.00 -26.41
C GLU A 299 19.00 26.81 -25.25
N GLY A 300 19.52 26.12 -24.22
CA GLY A 300 20.07 26.79 -23.05
C GLY A 300 19.01 27.48 -22.19
N PHE A 301 17.79 26.93 -22.15
CA PHE A 301 16.67 27.50 -21.41
C PHE A 301 17.01 27.73 -19.92
N VAL A 302 17.70 26.76 -19.30
CA VAL A 302 18.26 26.92 -17.96
C VAL A 302 19.62 27.62 -18.07
N PRO A 303 19.82 28.78 -17.40
CA PRO A 303 21.11 29.48 -17.40
C PRO A 303 22.25 28.59 -16.91
N GLY A 304 23.48 28.83 -17.38
CA GLY A 304 24.65 28.02 -17.05
C GLY A 304 24.91 27.85 -15.54
N GLU A 305 24.61 28.90 -14.75
CA GLU A 305 24.70 28.90 -13.28
C GLU A 305 23.79 27.85 -12.61
N HIS A 306 22.65 27.55 -13.26
CA HIS A 306 21.64 26.62 -12.79
C HIS A 306 21.61 25.31 -13.59
N ALA A 307 22.51 25.12 -14.56
CA ALA A 307 22.58 23.90 -15.38
C ALA A 307 22.83 22.63 -14.54
N LYS A 308 23.40 22.79 -13.34
CA LYS A 308 23.53 21.70 -12.35
C LYS A 308 22.17 21.04 -12.06
N HIS A 309 21.07 21.81 -12.00
CA HIS A 309 19.75 21.30 -11.64
C HIS A 309 19.18 20.31 -12.66
N LEU A 310 19.60 20.39 -13.93
CA LEU A 310 19.17 19.44 -14.98
C LEU A 310 19.84 18.06 -14.85
N ARG A 311 21.02 17.99 -14.21
CA ARG A 311 21.78 16.74 -14.04
C ARG A 311 21.45 16.00 -12.74
N ILE A 312 20.63 16.60 -11.88
CA ILE A 312 20.22 15.99 -10.62
C ILE A 312 19.18 14.89 -10.94
N ALA A 313 19.25 13.79 -10.19
CA ALA A 313 18.21 12.76 -10.20
C ALA A 313 16.85 13.33 -9.80
N LEU A 314 15.78 12.58 -10.09
CA LEU A 314 14.40 12.92 -9.75
C LEU A 314 14.30 13.53 -8.35
N GLN A 315 13.84 14.78 -8.27
CA GLN A 315 13.64 15.49 -7.01
C GLN A 315 12.27 15.18 -6.44
N PRO A 316 12.11 15.21 -5.10
CA PRO A 316 10.79 15.09 -4.49
C PRO A 316 9.94 16.34 -4.81
N SER A 317 8.64 16.14 -4.93
CA SER A 317 7.68 17.23 -5.08
C SER A 317 7.75 18.23 -3.91
N PRO A 318 7.45 19.52 -4.13
CA PRO A 318 7.56 20.54 -3.09
C PRO A 318 6.42 20.42 -2.06
N MET A 319 6.63 19.60 -1.03
CA MET A 319 5.71 19.42 0.11
C MET A 319 6.13 20.31 1.31
N ASN A 320 5.16 20.65 2.17
CA ASN A 320 5.41 21.38 3.43
C ASN A 320 6.03 20.47 4.49
N SER A 321 5.56 19.22 4.59
CA SER A 321 6.10 18.16 5.43
C SER A 321 6.69 17.07 4.55
N ASP A 322 8.01 17.05 4.40
CA ASP A 322 8.68 15.97 3.66
C ASP A 322 9.51 15.11 4.62
N PRO A 323 9.00 13.94 5.06
CA PRO A 323 9.76 13.01 5.90
C PRO A 323 11.04 12.50 5.22
N LEU A 324 11.20 12.69 3.90
CA LEU A 324 12.41 12.36 3.14
C LEU A 324 13.44 13.51 3.08
N SER A 325 13.03 14.76 3.30
CA SER A 325 13.95 15.91 3.31
C SER A 325 14.85 15.91 4.55
N GLU A 326 14.35 15.41 5.68
CA GLU A 326 15.13 15.23 6.92
C GLU A 326 16.20 14.12 6.79
N VAL A 327 15.97 13.14 5.90
CA VAL A 327 16.94 12.06 5.63
C VAL A 327 18.10 12.55 4.76
N SER A 328 17.86 13.49 3.84
CA SER A 328 18.91 14.02 2.96
C SER A 328 19.90 14.95 3.68
N GLY A 329 19.53 15.56 4.81
CA GLY A 329 20.43 16.40 5.61
C GLY A 329 21.43 15.61 6.45
N ASN A 330 21.09 14.35 6.80
CA ASN A 330 21.86 13.49 7.69
C ASN A 330 22.61 12.34 6.98
N ALA A 331 22.56 12.28 5.65
CA ALA A 331 23.35 11.33 4.88
C ALA A 331 24.84 11.71 4.91
N ARG A 332 25.62 11.10 5.81
CA ARG A 332 27.09 11.05 5.70
C ARG A 332 27.44 10.53 4.30
N LYS A 333 28.18 11.34 3.53
CA LYS A 333 28.77 10.90 2.26
C LYS A 333 29.54 9.59 2.50
N PRO A 334 29.28 8.50 1.77
CA PRO A 334 30.08 7.30 1.88
C PRO A 334 31.51 7.60 1.43
N LEU A 335 32.47 7.32 2.31
CA LEU A 335 33.89 7.31 1.97
C LEU A 335 34.10 6.25 0.89
N ALA A 336 34.48 6.69 -0.31
CA ALA A 336 34.86 5.80 -1.40
C ALA A 336 36.21 5.14 -1.07
N ASN A 337 36.20 3.81 -0.90
CA ASN A 337 37.42 3.00 -0.81
C ASN A 337 37.87 2.55 -2.21
N GLY A 338 39.10 2.92 -2.56
CA GLY A 338 39.94 2.34 -3.64
C GLY A 338 39.67 2.96 -5.01
N ASP A 339 40.57 3.68 -5.67
CA ASP A 339 41.92 3.25 -6.03
C ASP A 339 42.82 4.46 -6.37
N LYS A 340 44.10 4.36 -6.01
CA LYS A 340 45.11 5.39 -6.27
C LYS A 340 45.68 5.21 -7.66
N HIS A 341 45.49 6.18 -8.56
CA HIS A 341 46.47 6.50 -9.60
C HIS A 341 46.72 8.01 -9.65
N GLY A 342 48.01 8.36 -9.59
CA GLY A 342 48.51 9.69 -9.27
C GLY A 342 48.40 10.72 -10.39
N GLY A 343 48.42 11.99 -10.00
CA GLY A 343 48.52 13.10 -10.94
C GLY A 343 48.24 14.47 -10.35
N SER A 344 49.25 15.04 -9.70
CA SER A 344 49.55 16.47 -9.53
C SER A 344 48.61 17.45 -8.79
N ARG A 345 49.27 18.40 -8.13
CA ARG A 345 48.82 19.45 -7.20
C ARG A 345 48.23 20.69 -7.88
N GLY A 346 47.44 21.44 -7.10
CA GLY A 346 47.07 22.85 -7.25
C GLY A 346 45.60 23.02 -6.86
N GLY A 347 45.14 23.78 -5.87
CA GLY A 347 45.63 24.90 -5.07
C GLY A 347 44.39 25.44 -4.32
N ALA A 348 44.60 26.08 -3.17
CA ALA A 348 43.72 26.98 -2.38
C ALA A 348 42.34 27.37 -2.99
N GLU A 349 41.23 27.53 -2.25
CA GLU A 349 41.08 28.13 -0.92
C GLU A 349 39.64 27.94 -0.41
N GLU A 350 39.52 27.90 0.91
CA GLU A 350 38.28 27.98 1.69
C GLU A 350 37.74 29.42 1.70
N ASN A 351 36.42 29.60 1.88
CA ASN A 351 35.76 30.67 2.67
C ASN A 351 34.35 30.96 2.15
N TYR A 352 33.31 30.45 2.82
CA TYR A 352 31.99 31.08 2.90
C TYR A 352 31.25 30.54 4.13
N LEU A 353 31.71 30.93 5.32
CA LEU A 353 30.96 30.75 6.57
C LEU A 353 31.23 31.87 7.59
N ASP A 354 31.49 33.08 7.11
CA ASP A 354 31.79 34.25 7.96
C ASP A 354 31.00 35.51 7.57
N ASP A 355 29.95 35.37 6.74
CA ASP A 355 29.19 36.50 6.17
C ASP A 355 27.70 36.50 6.58
N LEU A 356 27.32 35.69 7.58
CA LEU A 356 25.93 35.55 8.06
C LEU A 356 25.69 36.09 9.47
N LEU A 357 26.69 36.66 10.13
CA LEU A 357 26.54 37.29 11.44
C LEU A 357 26.97 38.75 11.36
N GLY A 358 25.99 39.62 11.07
CA GLY A 358 26.17 41.07 11.11
C GLY A 358 26.43 41.58 12.53
N PRO A 359 27.09 42.75 12.66
CA PRO A 359 27.57 43.25 13.93
C PRO A 359 26.49 44.11 14.59
N ASP A 360 25.93 43.66 15.71
CA ASP A 360 25.26 44.53 16.69
C ASP A 360 24.95 43.74 17.97
N ALA A 361 25.88 43.75 18.93
CA ALA A 361 25.64 43.72 20.38
C ALA A 361 26.98 43.65 21.15
N MET A 362 27.45 44.82 21.62
CA MET A 362 27.88 45.14 23.01
C MET A 362 28.32 43.95 23.89
N SER A 363 29.41 43.94 24.66
CA SER A 363 30.24 45.00 25.25
C SER A 363 31.45 44.35 25.96
N GLU A 364 32.44 45.18 26.23
CA GLU A 364 33.64 44.99 27.06
C GLU A 364 33.37 44.27 28.40
N ASP A 365 34.31 43.43 28.83
CA ASP A 365 34.97 43.58 30.14
C ASP A 365 36.24 42.71 30.25
N GLU A 366 37.27 43.35 30.81
CA GLU A 366 38.65 42.90 30.96
C GLU A 366 38.88 41.84 32.05
N ALA A 367 40.07 41.23 31.96
CA ALA A 367 41.01 40.93 33.06
C ALA A 367 41.19 39.45 33.46
N GLY A 368 42.46 39.01 33.43
CA GLY A 368 42.98 37.96 34.30
C GLY A 368 43.97 36.97 33.69
N PHE A 369 45.15 37.40 33.25
CA PHE A 369 46.32 36.53 33.08
C PHE A 369 47.05 36.35 34.43
N ILE A 370 47.42 35.11 34.77
CA ILE A 370 48.54 34.80 35.69
C ILE A 370 49.34 33.64 35.07
N GLU A 371 50.66 33.84 35.01
CA GLU A 371 51.72 33.01 34.43
C GLU A 371 52.36 32.03 35.44
N ASP A 372 53.26 31.19 34.90
CA ASP A 372 54.33 30.38 35.54
C ASP A 372 53.93 29.08 36.27
N ASP A 373 54.71 28.00 36.30
CA ASP A 373 55.99 27.58 35.70
C ASP A 373 56.25 26.16 36.25
N ASP A 374 56.51 25.19 35.39
CA ASP A 374 57.52 24.15 35.67
C ASP A 374 58.02 23.49 34.38
N GLY A 375 59.06 24.08 33.81
CA GLY A 375 59.83 23.45 32.74
C GLY A 375 60.35 22.04 33.10
N ALA A 376 59.92 21.03 32.35
CA ALA A 376 60.66 19.79 32.15
C ALA A 376 60.30 19.16 30.79
N GLY A 377 61.15 19.39 29.80
CA GLY A 377 61.06 18.72 28.51
C GLY A 377 61.58 17.28 28.59
N TYR A 378 60.80 16.34 28.05
CA TYR A 378 61.33 15.11 27.45
C TYR A 378 60.49 14.80 26.20
N ALA A 379 61.10 15.01 25.04
CA ALA A 379 60.60 14.47 23.79
C ALA A 379 60.86 12.96 23.79
N GLU A 380 59.81 12.15 23.63
CA GLU A 380 59.94 10.73 23.32
C GLU A 380 59.83 10.48 21.81
N GLU A 381 60.65 9.56 21.34
CA GLU A 381 60.90 9.26 19.94
C GLU A 381 59.69 8.69 19.18
N VAL A 382 59.62 9.07 17.91
CA VAL A 382 58.60 8.62 16.96
C VAL A 382 58.97 7.22 16.48
N ASN A 383 58.03 6.26 16.51
CA ASN A 383 58.26 4.95 15.91
C ASN A 383 58.47 5.05 14.38
N ASN A 384 59.02 3.99 13.75
CA ASN A 384 59.35 3.92 12.32
C ASN A 384 58.19 4.12 11.33
N PHE A 385 56.98 4.45 11.79
CA PHE A 385 55.82 4.80 10.98
C PHE A 385 55.19 6.16 11.33
N GLY A 386 55.90 7.02 12.07
CA GLY A 386 55.49 8.43 12.21
C GLY A 386 54.32 8.69 13.18
N LYS A 387 53.92 7.73 14.03
CA LYS A 387 52.75 7.88 14.91
C LYS A 387 53.13 7.77 16.38
N ARG A 388 52.75 8.78 17.17
CA ARG A 388 52.92 8.80 18.64
C ARG A 388 52.08 7.68 19.27
N SER A 389 52.69 6.96 20.21
CA SER A 389 52.03 5.93 21.02
C SER A 389 51.02 6.57 21.96
N ALA A 390 49.75 6.18 21.89
CA ALA A 390 48.74 6.60 22.86
C ALA A 390 48.71 5.60 24.02
N ASN A 391 49.57 5.81 25.03
CA ASN A 391 49.47 5.13 26.32
C ASN A 391 49.29 6.14 27.46
N GLY A 392 48.11 6.10 28.07
CA GLY A 392 47.90 6.17 29.52
C GLY A 392 48.12 7.50 30.24
N ILE A 393 47.04 8.28 30.44
CA ILE A 393 46.90 9.14 31.62
C ILE A 393 45.93 8.45 32.60
N PRO A 394 46.36 8.15 33.85
CA PRO A 394 45.50 7.54 34.87
C PRO A 394 44.63 8.60 35.55
N GLY A 395 43.37 8.27 35.86
CA GLY A 395 42.58 9.03 36.83
C GLY A 395 41.37 9.82 36.32
N ARG A 396 40.55 9.26 35.42
CA ARG A 396 39.12 9.60 35.37
C ARG A 396 38.32 8.35 35.74
N PRO A 397 37.31 8.45 36.64
CA PRO A 397 36.46 7.31 36.94
C PRO A 397 35.84 6.86 35.62
N ALA A 398 36.02 5.58 35.29
CA ALA A 398 35.52 5.00 34.07
C ALA A 398 34.00 5.20 34.03
N LYS A 399 33.54 6.22 33.27
CA LYS A 399 32.25 6.10 32.61
C LYS A 399 32.41 4.82 31.80
N ARG A 400 31.72 3.75 32.22
CA ARG A 400 31.49 2.59 31.39
C ARG A 400 31.06 3.15 30.04
N PHE A 401 31.96 3.13 29.06
CA PHE A 401 31.55 3.04 27.68
C PHE A 401 30.88 1.67 27.63
N GLU A 402 29.57 1.65 27.86
CA GLU A 402 28.77 0.62 27.24
C GLU A 402 29.16 0.68 25.77
N PRO A 403 29.59 -0.44 25.17
CA PRO A 403 29.78 -0.45 23.73
C PRO A 403 28.48 0.12 23.16
N TYR A 404 28.57 1.10 22.25
CA TYR A 404 27.42 1.51 21.44
C TYR A 404 26.79 0.20 20.94
N SER A 405 25.72 -0.25 21.59
CA SER A 405 24.97 -1.39 21.12
C SER A 405 24.47 -0.88 19.80
N ALA A 406 25.03 -1.41 18.72
CA ALA A 406 24.57 -1.08 17.38
C ALA A 406 23.05 -1.22 17.45
N TRP A 407 22.34 -0.12 17.24
CA TRP A 407 20.88 -0.15 17.25
C TRP A 407 20.48 -1.20 16.22
N GLN A 408 19.92 -2.30 16.70
CA GLN A 408 19.46 -3.40 15.87
C GLN A 408 17.94 -3.39 15.95
N PRO A 409 17.25 -3.36 14.81
CA PRO A 409 15.81 -3.42 14.79
C PRO A 409 15.36 -4.75 15.41
N GLN A 410 14.38 -4.68 16.31
CA GLN A 410 13.76 -5.88 16.86
C GLN A 410 12.84 -6.46 15.78
N VAL A 411 13.29 -7.57 15.17
CA VAL A 411 12.54 -8.33 14.16
C VAL A 411 11.88 -9.54 14.82
N HIS A 412 10.73 -9.95 14.31
CA HIS A 412 10.12 -11.21 14.72
C HIS A 412 10.87 -12.38 14.08
N GLU A 413 11.25 -13.35 14.92
CA GLU A 413 11.88 -14.57 14.45
C GLU A 413 10.90 -15.45 13.67
N ALA A 414 11.42 -16.16 12.69
CA ALA A 414 10.62 -17.06 11.90
C ALA A 414 10.38 -18.40 12.60
N PHE A 415 9.19 -18.96 12.43
CA PHE A 415 8.83 -20.24 13.02
C PHE A 415 7.92 -21.05 12.09
N GLN A 416 7.92 -22.37 12.26
CA GLN A 416 6.98 -23.26 11.61
C GLN A 416 5.73 -23.40 12.51
N PRO A 417 4.52 -23.09 12.00
CA PRO A 417 3.27 -23.29 12.75
C PRO A 417 3.15 -24.69 13.35
N GLY A 418 2.82 -24.77 14.64
CA GLY A 418 2.68 -26.04 15.38
C GLY A 418 4.00 -26.75 15.72
N SER A 419 5.17 -26.13 15.51
CA SER A 419 6.46 -26.70 15.92
C SER A 419 6.87 -26.30 17.34
N THR A 420 7.76 -27.08 17.94
CA THR A 420 8.29 -26.84 19.29
C THR A 420 9.83 -26.85 19.30
N PRO A 421 10.48 -26.15 20.24
CA PRO A 421 11.92 -26.24 20.41
C PRO A 421 12.35 -27.62 20.92
N TRP A 422 13.65 -27.91 20.82
CA TRP A 422 14.22 -29.13 21.38
C TRP A 422 14.13 -29.13 22.91
N ARG A 423 13.67 -30.25 23.48
CA ARG A 423 13.75 -30.51 24.92
C ARG A 423 14.23 -31.94 25.12
N GLY A 424 15.47 -32.07 25.59
CA GLY A 424 16.21 -33.34 25.46
C GLY A 424 16.37 -33.72 23.99
N ASP A 425 16.19 -34.99 23.68
CA ASP A 425 16.40 -35.52 22.32
C ASP A 425 15.13 -35.53 21.45
N ARG A 426 14.04 -34.89 21.89
CA ARG A 426 12.74 -34.95 21.19
C ARG A 426 12.13 -33.57 21.00
N ARG A 427 11.37 -33.41 19.92
CA ARG A 427 10.49 -32.25 19.68
C ARG A 427 9.37 -32.57 18.69
N TYR A 428 8.32 -31.77 18.73
CA TYR A 428 7.29 -31.72 17.71
C TYR A 428 7.71 -30.82 16.54
N LEU A 429 7.60 -31.34 15.32
CA LEU A 429 7.77 -30.60 14.07
C LEU A 429 6.47 -29.95 13.60
N CYS A 430 5.33 -30.58 13.89
CA CYS A 430 4.00 -30.09 13.56
C CYS A 430 2.97 -30.66 14.55
N LEU A 431 2.02 -29.81 14.98
CA LEU A 431 0.88 -30.12 15.84
C LEU A 431 -0.35 -29.46 15.24
N ASN A 432 -1.34 -30.26 14.84
CA ASN A 432 -2.61 -29.77 14.28
C ASN A 432 -3.76 -30.74 14.65
N LEU A 433 -4.94 -30.58 14.07
CA LEU A 433 -6.09 -31.46 14.33
C LEU A 433 -6.02 -32.82 13.64
N THR A 434 -5.25 -32.97 12.56
CA THR A 434 -5.09 -34.26 11.88
C THR A 434 -4.16 -35.19 12.64
N GLY A 435 -3.11 -34.64 13.24
CA GLY A 435 -2.15 -35.42 14.00
C GLY A 435 -0.98 -34.62 14.51
N PHE A 436 0.11 -35.32 14.78
CA PHE A 436 1.36 -34.70 15.17
C PHE A 436 2.54 -35.43 14.55
N VAL A 437 3.52 -34.62 14.18
CA VAL A 437 4.79 -35.07 13.63
C VAL A 437 5.85 -34.74 14.65
N TRP A 438 6.59 -35.73 15.09
CA TRP A 438 7.67 -35.54 16.05
C TRP A 438 8.93 -36.26 15.63
N THR A 439 10.06 -35.74 16.09
CA THR A 439 11.38 -36.25 15.74
C THR A 439 12.19 -36.55 16.98
N VAL A 440 12.99 -37.60 16.90
CA VAL A 440 13.97 -37.98 17.91
C VAL A 440 15.36 -37.82 17.32
N SER A 441 16.19 -37.02 17.98
CA SER A 441 17.60 -36.89 17.67
C SER A 441 18.34 -38.15 18.11
N GLN A 442 19.06 -38.78 17.19
CA GLN A 442 20.08 -39.77 17.49
C GLN A 442 21.42 -39.25 16.94
N ASP A 443 22.54 -39.86 17.34
CA ASP A 443 23.88 -39.37 17.01
C ASP A 443 24.12 -39.25 15.50
N THR A 444 23.64 -40.22 14.71
CA THR A 444 23.89 -40.29 13.27
C THR A 444 22.73 -39.77 12.41
N HIS A 445 21.49 -40.00 12.83
CA HIS A 445 20.29 -39.70 12.06
C HIS A 445 19.15 -39.26 13.00
N HIS A 446 18.04 -38.81 12.44
CA HIS A 446 16.82 -38.57 13.19
C HIS A 446 15.82 -39.70 12.93
N THR A 447 14.94 -39.99 13.88
CA THR A 447 13.76 -40.83 13.62
C THR A 447 12.54 -39.94 13.63
N VAL A 448 11.84 -39.87 12.50
CA VAL A 448 10.61 -39.08 12.36
C VAL A 448 9.43 -40.02 12.47
N THR A 449 8.49 -39.66 13.34
CA THR A 449 7.25 -40.40 13.57
C THR A 449 6.07 -39.50 13.28
N VAL A 450 5.13 -40.00 12.48
CA VAL A 450 3.87 -39.35 12.13
C VAL A 450 2.74 -40.18 12.74
N GLU A 451 1.99 -39.55 13.63
CA GLU A 451 0.84 -40.15 14.29
C GLU A 451 -0.42 -39.35 14.00
N PHE A 452 -1.53 -40.05 13.77
CA PHE A 452 -2.83 -39.45 13.49
C PHE A 452 -3.75 -39.52 14.71
N HIS A 453 -4.63 -38.53 14.83
CA HIS A 453 -5.71 -38.59 15.82
C HIS A 453 -6.73 -39.66 15.45
N ASP A 454 -7.09 -39.76 14.15
CA ASP A 454 -7.94 -40.82 13.62
C ASP A 454 -7.11 -41.96 13.02
N ARG A 455 -7.07 -43.09 13.74
CA ARG A 455 -6.37 -44.31 13.32
C ARG A 455 -7.20 -45.23 12.43
N GLN A 456 -8.48 -44.93 12.22
CA GLN A 456 -9.33 -45.69 11.32
C GLN A 456 -9.06 -45.29 9.86
N GLU A 457 -8.90 -43.99 9.63
CA GLU A 457 -8.66 -43.42 8.31
C GLU A 457 -7.18 -43.49 7.91
N TYR A 458 -6.28 -43.15 8.84
CA TYR A 458 -4.84 -43.08 8.57
C TYR A 458 -4.02 -44.05 9.42
N ARG A 459 -2.93 -44.57 8.85
CA ARG A 459 -1.99 -45.44 9.56
C ARG A 459 -0.76 -44.65 9.98
N ASP A 460 -0.45 -44.71 11.27
CA ASP A 460 0.78 -44.18 11.85
C ASP A 460 1.99 -44.80 11.14
N PHE A 461 3.04 -43.99 10.92
CA PHE A 461 4.28 -44.47 10.33
C PHE A 461 5.50 -43.75 10.91
N HIS A 462 6.63 -44.45 10.93
CA HIS A 462 7.92 -43.88 11.27
C HIS A 462 8.96 -44.27 10.24
N PHE A 463 10.01 -43.45 10.11
CA PHE A 463 11.13 -43.75 9.23
C PHE A 463 12.42 -43.10 9.74
N THR A 464 13.54 -43.67 9.32
CA THR A 464 14.87 -43.13 9.59
C THR A 464 15.16 -41.97 8.64
N ASP A 465 15.50 -40.82 9.20
CA ASP A 465 15.79 -39.58 8.50
C ASP A 465 17.29 -39.25 8.55
N PRO A 466 18.03 -39.51 7.45
CA PRO A 466 19.43 -39.13 7.35
C PRO A 466 19.63 -37.64 7.02
N TYR A 467 18.59 -36.94 6.55
CA TYR A 467 18.66 -35.54 6.13
C TYR A 467 18.44 -34.55 7.29
N LYS A 468 18.00 -35.04 8.45
CA LYS A 468 17.71 -34.26 9.67
C LYS A 468 16.68 -33.16 9.40
N TYR A 469 15.51 -33.55 8.92
CA TYR A 469 14.35 -32.70 8.71
C TYR A 469 14.00 -31.92 9.97
N ASP A 470 13.89 -30.60 9.81
CA ASP A 470 13.68 -29.67 10.90
C ASP A 470 12.32 -28.99 10.89
N LYS A 471 11.55 -29.20 9.81
CA LYS A 471 10.22 -28.64 9.60
C LYS A 471 9.31 -29.71 9.00
N ALA A 472 8.05 -29.68 9.40
CA ALA A 472 7.02 -30.51 8.81
C ALA A 472 5.70 -29.74 8.72
N SER A 473 4.86 -30.13 7.77
CA SER A 473 3.46 -29.71 7.67
C SER A 473 2.61 -30.95 7.32
N LEU A 474 1.50 -31.12 8.03
CA LEU A 474 0.63 -32.29 7.93
C LEU A 474 -0.77 -31.84 7.52
N ASN A 475 -1.40 -32.57 6.60
CA ASN A 475 -2.82 -32.44 6.29
C ASN A 475 -3.43 -33.82 5.96
N GLU A 476 -4.69 -33.84 5.56
CA GLU A 476 -5.41 -35.07 5.17
C GLU A 476 -4.83 -35.75 3.91
N LYS A 477 -4.16 -34.99 3.03
CA LYS A 477 -3.62 -35.50 1.75
C LYS A 477 -2.20 -36.07 1.88
N GLY A 478 -1.40 -35.55 2.81
CA GLY A 478 -0.01 -35.97 2.95
C GLY A 478 0.76 -35.25 4.06
N THR A 479 2.04 -35.60 4.15
CA THR A 479 3.01 -34.92 5.00
C THR A 479 4.14 -34.34 4.17
N LEU A 480 4.47 -33.08 4.45
CA LEU A 480 5.57 -32.35 3.87
C LEU A 480 6.69 -32.22 4.89
N PHE A 481 7.94 -32.38 4.45
CA PHE A 481 9.14 -32.23 5.27
C PHE A 481 10.17 -31.34 4.57
N SER A 482 10.99 -30.67 5.37
CA SER A 482 12.18 -29.99 4.87
C SER A 482 13.33 -30.00 5.87
N CYS A 483 14.54 -29.81 5.35
CA CYS A 483 15.79 -29.76 6.09
C CYS A 483 16.57 -28.49 5.74
N ARG A 484 17.34 -27.99 6.70
CA ARG A 484 18.28 -26.89 6.48
C ARG A 484 19.43 -27.33 5.57
N PRO A 485 20.02 -26.41 4.79
CA PRO A 485 21.24 -26.69 4.06
C PRO A 485 22.40 -26.92 5.05
N SER A 486 23.25 -27.91 4.79
CA SER A 486 24.41 -28.23 5.62
C SER A 486 25.69 -28.06 4.82
N ILE A 487 26.57 -27.19 5.31
CA ILE A 487 27.86 -26.88 4.67
C ILE A 487 28.80 -28.09 4.75
N GLN A 488 28.77 -28.83 5.86
CA GLN A 488 29.66 -29.98 6.10
C GLN A 488 29.36 -31.16 5.17
N SER A 489 28.08 -31.40 4.86
CA SER A 489 27.65 -32.51 3.98
C SER A 489 27.36 -32.06 2.54
N GLN A 490 27.65 -30.80 2.18
CA GLN A 490 27.28 -30.15 0.90
C GLN A 490 25.79 -30.34 0.52
N GLN A 491 24.94 -30.55 1.52
CA GLN A 491 23.52 -30.86 1.33
C GLN A 491 22.74 -29.56 1.13
N ARG A 492 21.98 -29.47 0.04
CA ARG A 492 21.05 -28.38 -0.23
C ARG A 492 19.76 -28.57 0.56
N ALA A 493 18.98 -27.50 0.75
CA ALA A 493 17.65 -27.62 1.32
C ALA A 493 16.77 -28.50 0.42
N VAL A 494 16.03 -29.43 1.01
CA VAL A 494 15.17 -30.38 0.31
C VAL A 494 13.73 -30.18 0.74
N LEU A 495 12.79 -30.24 -0.20
CA LEU A 495 11.38 -30.46 0.06
C LEU A 495 11.06 -31.92 -0.23
N TYR A 496 10.49 -32.62 0.75
CA TYR A 496 10.07 -34.01 0.63
C TYR A 496 8.58 -34.11 0.93
N TYR A 497 7.81 -34.52 -0.07
CA TYR A 497 6.37 -34.71 0.07
C TYR A 497 6.02 -36.20 0.01
N ARG A 498 5.25 -36.62 1.00
CA ARG A 498 4.77 -38.00 1.17
C ARG A 498 3.24 -38.00 1.24
N PRO A 499 2.51 -38.36 0.15
CA PRO A 499 1.06 -38.44 0.19
C PRO A 499 0.58 -39.59 1.08
N HIS A 500 -0.58 -39.46 1.72
CA HIS A 500 -1.21 -40.50 2.55
C HIS A 500 -1.96 -41.53 1.71
N GLU A 501 -2.77 -41.04 0.79
CA GLU A 501 -3.60 -41.84 -0.10
C GLU A 501 -3.34 -41.46 -1.56
N THR A 502 -3.15 -42.47 -2.41
CA THR A 502 -3.03 -42.30 -3.86
C THR A 502 -3.76 -43.45 -4.56
N TRP A 503 -4.55 -43.14 -5.59
CA TRP A 503 -5.22 -44.15 -6.41
C TRP A 503 -4.24 -44.95 -7.30
N THR A 504 -3.05 -44.40 -7.52
CA THR A 504 -1.92 -45.05 -8.20
C THR A 504 -0.88 -45.57 -7.20
N THR A 505 0.18 -46.20 -7.72
CA THR A 505 1.40 -46.46 -6.95
C THR A 505 1.88 -45.19 -6.26
N ARG A 506 2.05 -45.25 -4.94
CA ARG A 506 2.46 -44.11 -4.11
C ARG A 506 3.79 -43.53 -4.60
N THR A 507 3.73 -42.39 -5.29
CA THR A 507 4.91 -41.65 -5.75
C THR A 507 5.25 -40.57 -4.73
N GLU A 508 6.18 -40.90 -3.84
CA GLU A 508 6.82 -39.89 -2.99
C GLU A 508 7.85 -39.12 -3.84
N TRP A 509 7.96 -37.81 -3.65
CA TRP A 509 8.91 -37.01 -4.42
C TRP A 509 9.74 -36.07 -3.55
N LYS A 510 10.95 -35.79 -4.02
CA LYS A 510 11.92 -34.92 -3.38
C LYS A 510 12.47 -33.93 -4.39
N THR A 511 12.52 -32.65 -4.02
CA THR A 511 13.14 -31.60 -4.86
C THR A 511 14.14 -30.82 -4.04
N GLN A 512 15.31 -30.55 -4.63
CA GLN A 512 16.36 -29.75 -4.02
C GLN A 512 16.21 -28.29 -4.42
N LEU A 513 16.36 -27.38 -3.46
CA LEU A 513 16.37 -25.94 -3.70
C LEU A 513 17.75 -25.46 -4.18
N PRO A 514 17.83 -24.27 -4.82
CA PRO A 514 19.10 -23.66 -5.21
C PRO A 514 20.08 -23.46 -4.04
N ALA A 515 21.37 -23.36 -4.37
CA ALA A 515 22.41 -23.21 -3.36
C ALA A 515 22.25 -21.90 -2.54
N GLY A 516 22.47 -21.99 -1.24
CA GLY A 516 22.34 -20.88 -0.29
C GLY A 516 20.90 -20.46 0.00
N GLU A 517 19.90 -21.22 -0.42
CA GLU A 517 18.51 -21.07 0.03
C GLU A 517 18.20 -22.08 1.13
N GLU A 518 17.58 -21.61 2.21
CA GLU A 518 16.96 -22.46 3.23
C GLU A 518 15.46 -22.20 3.27
N VAL A 519 14.68 -23.21 3.67
CA VAL A 519 13.24 -23.03 3.89
C VAL A 519 13.02 -22.51 5.30
N ILE A 520 12.40 -21.33 5.39
CA ILE A 520 12.07 -20.63 6.63
C ILE A 520 10.74 -21.16 7.19
N SER A 521 9.71 -21.23 6.36
CA SER A 521 8.38 -21.72 6.73
C SER A 521 7.75 -22.42 5.53
N MET A 522 6.91 -23.41 5.78
CA MET A 522 6.14 -24.08 4.75
C MET A 522 4.71 -24.37 5.20
N SER A 523 3.84 -24.48 4.22
CA SER A 523 2.45 -24.87 4.43
C SER A 523 2.01 -25.84 3.34
N LEU A 524 1.14 -26.76 3.73
CA LEU A 524 0.58 -27.78 2.88
C LEU A 524 -0.93 -27.60 2.80
N SER A 525 -1.44 -27.33 1.60
CA SER A 525 -2.86 -27.17 1.34
C SER A 525 -3.46 -28.39 0.65
N GLU A 526 -4.76 -28.38 0.41
CA GLU A 526 -5.48 -29.39 -0.39
C GLU A 526 -5.08 -29.37 -1.88
N SER A 527 -4.61 -28.23 -2.40
CA SER A 527 -4.29 -28.08 -3.83
C SER A 527 -2.81 -27.81 -4.14
N CYS A 528 -2.04 -27.30 -3.18
CA CYS A 528 -0.67 -26.85 -3.40
C CYS A 528 0.23 -26.96 -2.16
N ILE A 529 1.54 -26.90 -2.39
CA ILE A 529 2.61 -26.83 -1.41
C ILE A 529 3.26 -25.45 -1.51
N VAL A 530 3.46 -24.78 -0.38
CA VAL A 530 4.11 -23.46 -0.34
C VAL A 530 5.35 -23.52 0.54
N ALA A 531 6.46 -22.99 0.04
CA ALA A 531 7.71 -22.87 0.77
C ALA A 531 8.25 -21.43 0.70
N MET A 532 8.42 -20.79 1.85
CA MET A 532 9.09 -19.51 2.00
C MET A 532 10.57 -19.73 2.29
N THR A 533 11.44 -18.95 1.65
CA THR A 533 12.89 -19.14 1.74
C THR A 533 13.62 -17.95 2.36
N SER A 534 14.86 -18.16 2.82
CA SER A 534 15.71 -17.09 3.40
C SER A 534 16.04 -15.93 2.48
N LYS A 535 16.03 -16.14 1.16
CA LYS A 535 16.20 -15.06 0.18
C LYS A 535 14.91 -14.26 -0.07
N GLY A 536 13.82 -14.59 0.62
CA GLY A 536 12.51 -13.96 0.46
C GLY A 536 11.69 -14.50 -0.71
N TYR A 537 12.08 -15.64 -1.31
CA TYR A 537 11.25 -16.28 -2.33
C TYR A 537 10.12 -17.08 -1.70
N VAL A 538 8.92 -16.92 -2.24
CA VAL A 538 7.77 -17.79 -2.05
C VAL A 538 7.70 -18.72 -3.26
N ARG A 539 7.84 -20.02 -3.01
CA ARG A 539 7.82 -21.08 -4.03
C ARG A 539 6.56 -21.91 -3.85
N ILE A 540 5.73 -21.98 -4.89
CA ILE A 540 4.48 -22.72 -4.89
C ILE A 540 4.62 -23.90 -5.84
N TYR A 541 4.32 -25.09 -5.34
CA TYR A 541 4.33 -26.35 -6.08
C TYR A 541 2.94 -26.97 -6.10
N SER A 542 2.63 -27.75 -7.13
CA SER A 542 1.53 -28.70 -7.06
C SER A 542 1.85 -29.80 -6.05
N LEU A 543 0.82 -30.53 -5.58
CA LEU A 543 1.01 -31.67 -4.68
C LEU A 543 1.95 -32.74 -5.24
N PHE A 544 2.08 -32.84 -6.57
CA PHE A 544 2.91 -33.82 -7.25
C PHE A 544 4.23 -33.25 -7.79
N GLY A 545 4.65 -32.07 -7.30
CA GLY A 545 6.01 -31.57 -7.50
C GLY A 545 6.24 -30.67 -8.71
N LEU A 546 5.20 -30.28 -9.44
CA LEU A 546 5.30 -29.28 -10.51
C LEU A 546 5.46 -27.89 -9.87
N PRO A 547 6.53 -27.13 -10.13
CA PRO A 547 6.62 -25.74 -9.69
C PRO A 547 5.57 -24.90 -10.45
N LEU A 548 4.63 -24.30 -9.71
CA LEU A 548 3.55 -23.49 -10.27
C LEU A 548 3.94 -22.01 -10.36
N LYS A 549 4.47 -21.43 -9.26
CA LYS A 549 4.82 -20.01 -9.17
C LYS A 549 6.05 -19.82 -8.27
N VAL A 550 6.87 -18.83 -8.61
CA VAL A 550 7.99 -18.36 -7.78
C VAL A 550 8.02 -16.84 -7.85
N TYR A 551 7.89 -16.18 -6.70
CA TYR A 551 7.99 -14.73 -6.59
C TYR A 551 8.70 -14.34 -5.31
N ARG A 552 9.05 -13.06 -5.17
CA ARG A 552 9.68 -12.53 -3.96
C ARG A 552 8.63 -11.76 -3.16
N GLN A 553 8.49 -12.07 -1.88
CA GLN A 553 7.60 -11.34 -0.98
C GLN A 553 8.14 -9.95 -0.66
N LYS A 554 7.25 -9.00 -0.35
CA LYS A 554 7.63 -7.60 -0.11
C LYS A 554 8.08 -7.37 1.34
N SER A 555 7.42 -8.00 2.31
CA SER A 555 7.81 -7.98 3.72
C SER A 555 8.94 -8.99 4.04
N MET A 556 10.08 -8.50 4.52
CA MET A 556 11.27 -9.31 4.83
C MET A 556 11.93 -8.82 6.13
N PRO A 557 12.47 -9.72 6.99
CA PRO A 557 12.53 -11.18 6.84
C PRO A 557 11.16 -11.91 6.95
N ALA A 558 11.04 -13.07 6.31
CA ALA A 558 9.86 -13.95 6.41
C ALA A 558 9.67 -14.45 7.85
N VAL A 559 8.42 -14.54 8.31
CA VAL A 559 8.08 -15.03 9.66
C VAL A 559 7.42 -16.40 9.60
N ALA A 560 6.26 -16.50 8.93
CA ALA A 560 5.49 -17.75 8.83
C ALA A 560 4.58 -17.73 7.59
N CYS A 561 4.09 -18.91 7.19
CA CYS A 561 3.00 -19.04 6.22
C CYS A 561 1.98 -20.08 6.66
N ALA A 562 0.76 -19.89 6.19
CA ALA A 562 -0.34 -20.84 6.31
C ALA A 562 -1.07 -20.95 4.96
N SER A 563 -1.77 -22.06 4.71
CA SER A 563 -2.54 -22.25 3.48
C SER A 563 -3.83 -22.99 3.76
N PHE A 564 -4.85 -22.70 2.95
CA PHE A 564 -6.17 -23.33 3.00
C PHE A 564 -6.79 -23.37 1.61
N ARG A 565 -7.10 -24.57 1.10
CA ARG A 565 -7.53 -24.78 -0.29
C ARG A 565 -6.62 -24.08 -1.30
N ASP A 566 -7.12 -23.07 -2.00
CA ASP A 566 -6.33 -22.30 -2.98
C ASP A 566 -5.76 -21.00 -2.40
N TYR A 567 -6.05 -20.69 -1.13
CA TYR A 567 -5.59 -19.50 -0.45
C TYR A 567 -4.27 -19.73 0.28
N VAL A 568 -3.37 -18.76 0.18
CA VAL A 568 -2.08 -18.78 0.84
C VAL A 568 -1.84 -17.47 1.54
N MET A 569 -1.57 -17.57 2.83
CA MET A 569 -1.20 -16.45 3.68
C MET A 569 0.30 -16.49 3.93
N THR A 570 0.97 -15.38 3.63
CA THR A 570 2.40 -15.17 3.94
C THR A 570 2.52 -14.01 4.92
N ILE A 571 3.39 -14.16 5.92
CA ILE A 571 3.66 -13.14 6.94
C ILE A 571 5.16 -12.82 6.94
N GLY A 572 5.49 -11.54 6.94
CA GLY A 572 6.86 -11.05 7.01
C GLY A 572 6.99 -9.82 7.91
N ASN A 573 8.22 -9.50 8.28
CA ASN A 573 8.54 -8.26 8.98
C ASN A 573 8.46 -7.09 7.99
N GLY A 574 7.71 -6.05 8.34
CA GLY A 574 7.60 -4.81 7.58
C GLY A 574 8.63 -3.78 8.03
N SER A 575 8.31 -2.50 7.81
CA SER A 575 9.14 -1.38 8.22
C SER A 575 9.35 -1.32 9.74
N VAL A 576 10.52 -0.85 10.15
CA VAL A 576 10.86 -0.59 11.55
C VAL A 576 10.22 0.73 11.98
N GLY A 577 9.44 0.72 13.06
CA GLY A 577 8.86 1.91 13.65
C GLY A 577 9.86 2.75 14.44
N GLY A 578 9.44 3.93 14.91
CA GLY A 578 10.28 4.82 15.73
C GLY A 578 10.78 4.16 17.03
N ASP A 579 10.02 3.21 17.55
CA ASP A 579 10.35 2.43 18.76
C ASP A 579 11.40 1.34 18.52
N GLY A 580 11.87 1.16 17.29
CA GLY A 580 12.86 0.15 16.92
C GLY A 580 12.29 -1.26 16.70
N THR A 581 10.98 -1.45 16.83
CA THR A 581 10.27 -2.71 16.54
C THR A 581 9.74 -2.73 15.11
N THR A 582 9.82 -3.86 14.42
CA THR A 582 9.18 -4.03 13.11
C THR A 582 7.68 -4.27 13.23
N GLN A 583 6.88 -3.62 12.39
CA GLN A 583 5.46 -3.98 12.24
C GLN A 583 5.34 -5.16 11.27
N MET A 584 4.77 -6.28 11.71
CA MET A 584 4.53 -7.43 10.82
C MET A 584 3.43 -7.12 9.81
N ARG A 585 3.61 -7.62 8.59
CA ARG A 585 2.66 -7.50 7.49
C ARG A 585 2.30 -8.87 6.94
N TYR A 586 1.09 -9.00 6.43
CA TYR A 586 0.59 -10.22 5.83
C TYR A 586 0.06 -9.96 4.41
N THR A 587 0.14 -10.99 3.57
CA THR A 587 -0.42 -11.02 2.21
C THR A 587 -1.20 -12.31 2.04
N ILE A 588 -2.40 -12.24 1.47
CA ILE A 588 -3.26 -13.39 1.18
C ILE A 588 -3.54 -13.45 -0.32
N ASP A 589 -3.08 -14.53 -0.95
CA ASP A 589 -3.21 -14.77 -2.38
C ASP A 589 -4.12 -15.98 -2.64
N ASN A 590 -5.01 -15.88 -3.64
CA ASN A 590 -5.69 -17.03 -4.23
C ASN A 590 -4.87 -17.53 -5.43
N ILE A 591 -4.19 -18.67 -5.26
CA ILE A 591 -3.25 -19.18 -6.27
C ILE A 591 -3.96 -19.61 -7.55
N ARG A 592 -5.14 -20.22 -7.43
CA ARG A 592 -5.87 -20.78 -8.57
C ARG A 592 -6.46 -19.69 -9.46
N ARG A 593 -6.99 -18.61 -8.84
CA ARG A 593 -7.55 -17.46 -9.55
C ARG A 593 -6.50 -16.40 -9.92
N ASP A 594 -5.30 -16.51 -9.35
CA ASP A 594 -4.25 -15.48 -9.47
C ASP A 594 -4.70 -14.09 -9.00
N GLU A 595 -5.40 -14.07 -7.88
CA GLU A 595 -5.99 -12.88 -7.29
C GLU A 595 -5.37 -12.62 -5.92
N ILE A 596 -5.07 -11.35 -5.62
CA ILE A 596 -4.57 -10.94 -4.31
C ILE A 596 -5.76 -10.47 -3.49
N CYS A 597 -6.12 -11.23 -2.45
CA CYS A 597 -7.21 -10.85 -1.55
C CYS A 597 -6.77 -9.70 -0.64
N GLN A 598 -5.58 -9.78 -0.03
CA GLN A 598 -5.00 -8.72 0.81
C GLN A 598 -3.51 -8.59 0.51
N ASN A 599 -3.01 -7.36 0.39
CA ASN A 599 -1.65 -7.07 -0.07
C ASN A 599 -0.88 -6.22 0.95
N GLU A 600 0.08 -6.82 1.65
CA GLU A 600 0.96 -6.14 2.62
C GLU A 600 0.23 -5.33 3.70
N ASP A 601 -0.89 -5.88 4.18
CA ASP A 601 -1.69 -5.31 5.26
C ASP A 601 -1.08 -5.64 6.64
N ALA A 602 -1.43 -4.86 7.67
CA ALA A 602 -0.81 -4.95 8.98
C ALA A 602 -1.37 -6.09 9.84
N VAL A 603 -0.49 -6.84 10.51
CA VAL A 603 -0.91 -7.81 11.54
C VAL A 603 -1.25 -7.03 12.82
N ALA A 604 -2.45 -7.21 13.35
CA ALA A 604 -2.93 -6.48 14.53
C ALA A 604 -2.36 -7.02 15.84
N LEU A 605 -1.09 -6.74 16.12
CA LEU A 605 -0.42 -7.11 17.36
C LEU A 605 -0.09 -5.88 18.22
N PRO A 606 -0.34 -5.93 19.54
CA PRO A 606 0.11 -4.89 20.46
C PRO A 606 1.65 -4.78 20.51
N GLY A 607 2.16 -3.59 20.84
CA GLY A 607 3.60 -3.35 20.97
C GLY A 607 4.25 -4.27 22.01
N GLY A 608 5.32 -4.95 21.62
CA GLY A 608 6.07 -5.88 22.49
C GLY A 608 5.54 -7.33 22.52
N THR A 609 4.43 -7.62 21.84
CA THR A 609 3.90 -8.99 21.69
C THR A 609 4.49 -9.68 20.46
N GLN A 610 4.58 -11.01 20.48
CA GLN A 610 5.02 -11.79 19.32
C GLN A 610 3.90 -12.69 18.80
N LEU A 611 3.98 -13.03 17.51
CA LEU A 611 3.11 -14.03 16.92
C LEU A 611 3.53 -15.43 17.40
N ARG A 612 2.61 -16.16 18.04
CA ARG A 612 2.86 -17.51 18.53
C ARG A 612 2.48 -18.58 17.52
N ASN A 613 1.34 -18.40 16.85
CA ASN A 613 0.85 -19.34 15.85
C ASN A 613 -0.04 -18.65 14.79
N VAL A 614 -0.07 -19.23 13.59
CA VAL A 614 -0.92 -18.81 12.47
C VAL A 614 -1.49 -20.04 11.77
N PHE A 615 -2.80 -20.04 11.54
CA PHE A 615 -3.50 -21.14 10.87
C PHE A 615 -4.83 -20.64 10.29
N PHE A 616 -5.48 -21.46 9.47
CA PHE A 616 -6.84 -21.20 9.01
C PHE A 616 -7.84 -21.97 9.87
N SER A 617 -9.05 -21.44 10.03
CA SER A 617 -10.18 -22.19 10.58
C SER A 617 -10.62 -23.33 9.64
N ASP A 618 -11.42 -24.26 10.13
CA ASP A 618 -12.10 -25.28 9.31
C ASP A 618 -12.97 -24.68 8.19
N LYS A 619 -13.55 -23.50 8.42
CA LYS A 619 -14.29 -22.70 7.43
C LYS A 619 -13.40 -21.91 6.46
N GLY A 620 -12.09 -21.83 6.75
CA GLY A 620 -11.10 -21.23 5.87
C GLY A 620 -10.80 -19.77 6.15
N ASP A 621 -11.04 -19.28 7.37
CA ASP A 621 -10.74 -17.90 7.77
C ASP A 621 -9.39 -17.84 8.52
N PRO A 622 -8.50 -16.90 8.19
CA PRO A 622 -7.21 -16.74 8.86
C PRO A 622 -7.37 -16.44 10.34
N CYS A 623 -6.62 -17.18 11.16
CA CYS A 623 -6.54 -17.02 12.61
C CYS A 623 -5.09 -16.83 13.03
N ILE A 624 -4.87 -15.91 13.97
CA ILE A 624 -3.58 -15.72 14.62
C ILE A 624 -3.74 -15.80 16.13
N TYR A 625 -2.70 -16.27 16.80
CA TYR A 625 -2.63 -16.31 18.25
C TYR A 625 -1.32 -15.67 18.70
N ASP A 626 -1.40 -14.73 19.63
CA ASP A 626 -0.26 -13.96 20.11
C ASP A 626 0.36 -14.56 21.39
N THR A 627 1.41 -13.92 21.90
CA THR A 627 2.02 -14.26 23.19
C THR A 627 1.20 -13.81 24.39
N ASP A 628 0.30 -12.85 24.20
CA ASP A 628 -0.56 -12.30 25.26
C ASP A 628 -1.79 -13.19 25.54
N GLY A 629 -2.03 -14.18 24.70
CA GLY A 629 -3.09 -15.16 24.86
C GLY A 629 -4.39 -14.79 24.16
N VAL A 630 -4.35 -13.85 23.21
CA VAL A 630 -5.50 -13.40 22.42
C VAL A 630 -5.54 -14.16 21.09
N LEU A 631 -6.69 -14.76 20.82
CA LEU A 631 -7.03 -15.38 19.53
C LEU A 631 -7.76 -14.36 18.66
N LEU A 632 -7.19 -14.05 17.50
CA LEU A 632 -7.77 -13.13 16.52
C LEU A 632 -8.18 -13.90 15.26
N ILE A 633 -9.33 -13.54 14.69
CA ILE A 633 -9.79 -14.01 13.37
C ILE A 633 -9.90 -12.83 12.41
N LEU A 634 -9.65 -13.06 11.13
CA LEU A 634 -9.76 -12.04 10.11
C LEU A 634 -11.15 -12.05 9.46
N LEU A 635 -11.87 -10.92 9.52
CA LEU A 635 -13.20 -10.71 8.93
C LEU A 635 -13.09 -9.97 7.60
N HIS A 636 -13.99 -10.21 6.63
CA HIS A 636 -14.06 -9.54 5.31
C HIS A 636 -12.74 -9.55 4.51
N TRP A 637 -11.90 -10.55 4.73
CA TRP A 637 -10.59 -10.62 4.08
C TRP A 637 -10.63 -11.03 2.61
N ARG A 638 -11.76 -11.56 2.15
CA ARG A 638 -11.94 -11.97 0.75
C ARG A 638 -12.12 -10.77 -0.18
N THR A 639 -12.61 -9.65 0.34
CA THR A 639 -12.74 -8.36 -0.37
C THR A 639 -11.55 -7.45 -0.03
N PRO A 640 -10.76 -7.00 -1.03
CA PRO A 640 -9.61 -6.14 -0.78
C PRO A 640 -9.96 -4.86 -0.02
N GLY A 641 -9.20 -4.53 1.03
CA GLY A 641 -9.34 -3.29 1.79
C GLY A 641 -10.45 -3.26 2.85
N GLN A 642 -11.21 -4.33 3.03
CA GLN A 642 -12.25 -4.43 4.07
C GLN A 642 -11.85 -5.30 5.28
N ALA A 643 -10.65 -5.88 5.25
CA ALA A 643 -10.19 -6.84 6.24
C ALA A 643 -10.07 -6.21 7.65
N LYS A 644 -10.55 -6.93 8.67
CA LYS A 644 -10.48 -6.51 10.07
C LYS A 644 -10.14 -7.67 10.99
N TRP A 645 -9.14 -7.50 11.86
CA TRP A 645 -8.83 -8.47 12.91
C TRP A 645 -9.80 -8.31 14.08
N VAL A 646 -10.51 -9.38 14.43
CA VAL A 646 -11.50 -9.42 15.51
C VAL A 646 -11.05 -10.40 16.59
N PRO A 647 -11.02 -10.00 17.88
CA PRO A 647 -10.68 -10.91 18.98
C PRO A 647 -11.83 -11.89 19.27
N LEU A 648 -11.56 -13.19 19.11
CA LEU A 648 -12.52 -14.26 19.40
C LEU A 648 -12.47 -14.73 20.84
N LEU A 649 -11.28 -14.75 21.43
CA LEU A 649 -11.07 -15.27 22.78
C LEU A 649 -9.81 -14.66 23.39
N ASP A 650 -9.94 -14.17 24.62
CA ASP A 650 -8.80 -13.88 25.48
C ASP A 650 -8.66 -14.99 26.53
N THR A 651 -7.62 -15.81 26.39
CA THR A 651 -7.37 -16.94 27.28
C THR A 651 -7.04 -16.53 28.72
N LYS A 652 -6.61 -15.28 28.97
CA LYS A 652 -6.38 -14.77 30.33
C LYS A 652 -7.68 -14.54 31.09
N THR A 653 -8.78 -14.27 30.39
CA THR A 653 -10.09 -14.01 30.99
C THR A 653 -10.90 -15.28 31.32
N LEU A 654 -10.36 -16.46 30.99
CA LEU A 654 -11.01 -17.74 31.30
C LEU A 654 -11.07 -17.96 32.82
N ASP A 655 -12.20 -18.43 33.34
CA ASP A 655 -12.46 -18.61 34.78
C ASP A 655 -11.38 -19.42 35.52
N ARG A 656 -10.75 -20.35 34.78
CA ARG A 656 -9.63 -21.17 35.28
C ARG A 656 -8.41 -20.32 35.65
N LEU A 657 -8.03 -19.41 34.76
CA LEU A 657 -6.88 -18.53 34.95
C LEU A 657 -7.26 -17.30 35.81
N ALA A 658 -8.49 -16.79 35.65
CA ALA A 658 -9.02 -15.67 36.41
C ALA A 658 -9.05 -15.93 37.93
N SER A 659 -9.12 -17.21 38.34
CA SER A 659 -9.01 -17.60 39.75
C SER A 659 -7.62 -17.34 40.38
N GLY A 660 -6.58 -17.06 39.56
CA GLY A 660 -5.22 -16.70 39.99
C GLY A 660 -4.45 -17.80 40.72
N ARG A 661 -5.01 -19.01 40.85
CA ARG A 661 -4.43 -20.10 41.65
C ARG A 661 -3.46 -21.00 40.87
N LYS A 662 -3.38 -20.87 39.54
CA LYS A 662 -2.58 -21.76 38.68
C LYS A 662 -1.95 -20.99 37.52
N ASP A 663 -0.65 -21.18 37.34
CA ASP A 663 0.09 -20.73 36.15
C ASP A 663 -0.15 -21.72 35.00
N GLU A 664 -1.22 -21.49 34.23
CA GLU A 664 -1.56 -22.22 33.01
C GLU A 664 -1.24 -21.37 31.78
N THR A 665 -0.62 -21.96 30.75
CA THR A 665 -0.40 -21.36 29.42
C THR A 665 -1.11 -22.22 28.38
N TYR A 666 -1.58 -21.59 27.31
CA TYR A 666 -2.38 -22.27 26.28
C TYR A 666 -1.61 -22.31 24.96
N TRP A 667 -1.51 -23.50 24.38
CA TRP A 667 -0.90 -23.69 23.07
C TRP A 667 -1.97 -23.90 22.00
N PRO A 668 -2.14 -22.96 21.04
CA PRO A 668 -3.19 -23.02 20.04
C PRO A 668 -2.92 -24.14 19.03
N VAL A 669 -3.94 -24.97 18.76
CA VAL A 669 -3.85 -26.04 17.76
C VAL A 669 -4.70 -25.71 16.54
N ALA A 670 -5.98 -25.36 16.73
CA ALA A 670 -6.86 -24.99 15.63
C ALA A 670 -8.16 -24.32 16.11
N VAL A 671 -8.88 -23.74 15.15
CA VAL A 671 -10.27 -23.31 15.30
C VAL A 671 -11.13 -24.20 14.42
N ALA A 672 -12.00 -25.00 15.03
CA ALA A 672 -12.87 -25.94 14.32
C ALA A 672 -14.14 -26.25 15.11
N ASN A 673 -15.24 -26.55 14.41
CA ASN A 673 -16.55 -26.84 15.01
C ASN A 673 -17.03 -25.72 15.96
N ASN A 674 -16.75 -24.46 15.59
CA ASN A 674 -17.08 -23.28 16.39
C ASN A 674 -16.43 -23.26 17.80
N LYS A 675 -15.29 -23.93 17.95
CA LYS A 675 -14.53 -24.01 19.20
C LYS A 675 -13.04 -23.77 18.96
N PHE A 676 -12.38 -23.29 20.01
CA PHE A 676 -10.93 -23.16 20.07
C PHE A 676 -10.31 -24.42 20.65
N HIS A 677 -9.53 -25.14 19.85
CA HIS A 677 -8.80 -26.34 20.27
C HIS A 677 -7.39 -25.96 20.66
N CYS A 678 -7.01 -26.25 21.90
CA CYS A 678 -5.69 -25.94 22.42
C CYS A 678 -5.18 -27.01 23.40
N ILE A 679 -3.89 -26.93 23.72
CA ILE A 679 -3.24 -27.75 24.73
C ILE A 679 -3.02 -26.87 25.97
N ILE A 680 -3.47 -27.36 27.13
CA ILE A 680 -3.21 -26.72 28.41
C ILE A 680 -1.82 -27.16 28.91
N ILE A 681 -0.92 -26.20 29.07
CA ILE A 681 0.40 -26.41 29.64
C ILE A 681 0.38 -25.88 31.08
N LYS A 682 0.85 -26.69 32.01
CA LYS A 682 0.87 -26.37 33.44
C LYS A 682 2.29 -26.07 33.88
N GLY A 683 2.46 -25.08 34.75
CA GLY A 683 3.75 -24.79 35.38
C GLY A 683 4.59 -23.75 34.63
N GLY A 684 3.96 -22.85 33.86
CA GLY A 684 4.62 -21.70 33.24
C GLY A 684 5.48 -22.02 32.00
N ASP A 685 5.59 -23.28 31.57
CA ASP A 685 6.23 -23.66 30.31
C ASP A 685 5.47 -23.04 29.12
N ALA A 686 6.19 -22.57 28.08
CA ALA A 686 5.56 -21.96 26.91
C ALA A 686 5.18 -22.95 25.79
N TYR A 687 5.76 -24.15 25.81
CA TYR A 687 5.61 -25.14 24.74
C TYR A 687 5.17 -26.51 25.28
N PRO A 688 4.33 -27.25 24.53
CA PRO A 688 3.96 -28.59 24.93
C PRO A 688 5.16 -29.55 24.82
N HIS A 689 5.23 -30.52 25.73
CA HIS A 689 6.26 -31.56 25.72
C HIS A 689 5.66 -32.93 26.04
N PHE A 690 6.46 -33.99 25.85
CA PHE A 690 6.11 -35.35 26.23
C PHE A 690 5.99 -35.50 27.76
N PRO A 691 5.08 -36.34 28.29
CA PRO A 691 4.16 -37.24 27.59
C PRO A 691 3.02 -36.51 26.87
N ARG A 692 2.38 -37.20 25.91
CA ARG A 692 1.41 -36.62 24.97
C ARG A 692 0.40 -35.69 25.67
N PRO A 693 0.33 -34.41 25.27
CA PRO A 693 -0.66 -33.50 25.80
C PRO A 693 -2.07 -33.86 25.29
N LEU A 694 -3.08 -33.63 26.13
CA LEU A 694 -4.49 -33.77 25.76
C LEU A 694 -4.98 -32.46 25.12
N LEU A 695 -5.75 -32.60 24.05
CA LEU A 695 -6.48 -31.49 23.43
C LEU A 695 -7.69 -31.14 24.30
N VAL A 696 -7.90 -29.85 24.52
CA VAL A 696 -9.06 -29.30 25.21
C VAL A 696 -9.69 -28.25 24.31
N ASP A 697 -11.02 -28.27 24.25
CA ASP A 697 -11.83 -27.34 23.50
C ASP A 697 -12.43 -26.26 24.41
N PHE A 698 -12.39 -25.01 23.95
CA PHE A 698 -12.98 -23.86 24.61
C PHE A 698 -14.00 -23.20 23.68
N ASP A 699 -15.09 -22.72 24.27
CA ASP A 699 -16.05 -21.87 23.56
C ASP A 699 -15.47 -20.44 23.42
N PHE A 700 -15.85 -19.76 22.34
CA PHE A 700 -15.43 -18.38 22.12
C PHE A 700 -16.11 -17.43 23.10
N LYS A 701 -15.37 -16.40 23.52
CA LYS A 701 -15.85 -15.34 24.42
C LYS A 701 -15.24 -14.02 24.00
N ILE A 702 -16.04 -13.17 23.37
CA ILE A 702 -15.57 -11.89 22.85
C ILE A 702 -15.43 -10.88 24.00
N PRO A 703 -14.30 -10.17 24.12
CA PRO A 703 -14.10 -9.18 25.18
C PRO A 703 -14.89 -7.89 24.89
N VAL A 704 -16.18 -7.86 25.26
CA VAL A 704 -17.07 -6.70 25.02
C VAL A 704 -17.03 -5.65 26.14
N SER A 705 -17.02 -6.06 27.41
CA SER A 705 -16.93 -5.14 28.55
C SER A 705 -16.34 -5.85 29.78
N SER A 706 -15.67 -5.09 30.65
CA SER A 706 -15.18 -5.62 31.92
C SER A 706 -16.31 -5.75 32.95
N MET A 707 -16.25 -6.79 33.79
CA MET A 707 -16.96 -6.76 35.06
C MET A 707 -16.19 -5.83 35.99
N ALA A 708 -16.84 -4.78 36.51
CA ALA A 708 -16.23 -3.92 37.50
C ALA A 708 -15.93 -4.77 38.75
N ALA A 709 -14.66 -4.79 39.16
CA ALA A 709 -14.28 -5.40 40.43
C ALA A 709 -14.84 -4.54 41.58
N GLY A 710 -15.95 -4.98 42.19
CA GLY A 710 -16.48 -4.41 43.44
C GLY A 710 -17.89 -3.79 43.39
N ALA A 711 -18.85 -4.38 42.66
CA ALA A 711 -20.22 -3.85 42.57
C ALA A 711 -21.26 -4.70 43.32
N VAL A 712 -21.32 -4.57 44.66
CA VAL A 712 -22.44 -4.88 45.58
C VAL A 712 -23.41 -6.02 45.18
N GLU A 713 -23.33 -7.13 45.93
CA GLU A 713 -24.00 -8.46 45.83
C GLU A 713 -25.55 -8.55 45.66
N GLY A 714 -26.26 -7.48 45.26
CA GLY A 714 -27.72 -7.48 45.08
C GLY A 714 -28.21 -7.36 43.63
N ASP A 715 -27.51 -6.57 42.81
CA ASP A 715 -27.91 -6.19 41.44
C ASP A 715 -27.00 -6.84 40.36
N GLU A 716 -26.02 -7.64 40.80
CA GLU A 716 -24.99 -8.25 39.96
C GLU A 716 -25.54 -9.27 38.94
N GLY A 717 -26.66 -9.93 39.26
CA GLY A 717 -27.20 -11.03 38.44
C GLY A 717 -27.84 -10.57 37.12
N GLU A 718 -28.65 -9.51 37.16
CA GLU A 718 -29.36 -9.02 35.97
C GLU A 718 -28.40 -8.27 35.03
N VAL A 719 -27.50 -7.44 35.57
CA VAL A 719 -26.48 -6.74 34.78
C VAL A 719 -25.50 -7.72 34.13
N ALA A 720 -25.09 -8.78 34.84
CA ALA A 720 -24.26 -9.84 34.25
C ALA A 720 -25.00 -10.61 33.15
N GLN A 721 -26.32 -10.81 33.30
CA GLN A 721 -27.14 -11.46 32.29
C GLN A 721 -27.25 -10.61 31.00
N VAL A 722 -27.45 -9.29 31.12
CA VAL A 722 -27.48 -8.38 29.96
C VAL A 722 -26.14 -8.39 29.23
N LYS A 723 -25.02 -8.28 29.95
CA LYS A 723 -23.67 -8.34 29.36
C LYS A 723 -23.38 -9.66 28.65
N ALA A 724 -23.85 -10.78 29.20
CA ALA A 724 -23.72 -12.08 28.55
C ALA A 724 -24.54 -12.17 27.26
N LEU A 725 -25.71 -11.52 27.21
CA LEU A 725 -26.53 -11.43 26.00
C LEU A 725 -25.89 -10.51 24.94
N GLU A 726 -25.26 -9.40 25.36
CA GLU A 726 -24.50 -8.51 24.46
C GLU A 726 -23.32 -9.24 23.83
N GLU A 727 -22.55 -10.00 24.63
CA GLU A 727 -21.48 -10.87 24.11
C GLU A 727 -22.01 -11.89 23.11
N SER A 728 -23.10 -12.58 23.47
CA SER A 728 -23.71 -13.59 22.60
C SER A 728 -24.20 -12.98 21.28
N TYR A 729 -24.76 -11.78 21.31
CA TYR A 729 -25.17 -11.06 20.10
C TYR A 729 -23.98 -10.76 19.19
N VAL A 730 -22.91 -10.16 19.73
CA VAL A 730 -21.70 -9.81 18.96
C VAL A 730 -21.06 -11.08 18.38
N ARG A 731 -20.98 -12.16 19.17
CA ARG A 731 -20.40 -13.44 18.76
C ARG A 731 -21.18 -14.10 17.62
N VAL A 732 -22.51 -14.18 17.73
CA VAL A 732 -23.35 -14.77 16.67
C VAL A 732 -23.37 -13.87 15.43
N SER A 733 -23.38 -12.55 15.60
CA SER A 733 -23.29 -11.60 14.47
C SER A 733 -21.98 -11.78 13.69
N LEU A 734 -20.84 -11.93 14.40
CA LEU A 734 -19.56 -12.21 13.77
C LEU A 734 -19.58 -13.53 12.98
N GLN A 735 -20.17 -14.59 13.57
CA GLN A 735 -20.32 -15.88 12.90
C GLN A 735 -21.19 -15.80 11.64
N HIS A 736 -22.28 -15.04 11.70
CA HIS A 736 -23.13 -14.78 10.53
C HIS A 736 -22.33 -14.09 9.42
N SER A 737 -21.59 -13.02 9.72
CA SER A 737 -20.79 -12.30 8.73
C SER A 737 -19.70 -13.18 8.10
N LEU A 738 -19.00 -14.01 8.89
CA LEU A 738 -17.99 -14.94 8.37
C LEU A 738 -18.59 -15.99 7.42
N VAL A 739 -19.76 -16.56 7.76
CA VAL A 739 -20.43 -17.54 6.91
C VAL A 739 -21.03 -16.88 5.67
N GLN A 740 -21.54 -15.65 5.78
CA GLN A 740 -22.01 -14.88 4.64
C GLN A 740 -20.86 -14.61 3.65
N ASP A 741 -19.72 -14.11 4.13
CA ASP A 741 -18.52 -13.88 3.31
C ASP A 741 -18.08 -15.17 2.58
N LEU A 742 -18.13 -16.31 3.27
CA LEU A 742 -17.81 -17.61 2.70
C LEU A 742 -18.78 -17.98 1.57
N VAL A 743 -20.09 -17.79 1.78
CA VAL A 743 -21.14 -18.15 0.82
C VAL A 743 -21.12 -17.26 -0.43
N GLU A 744 -20.84 -15.96 -0.28
CA GLU A 744 -20.80 -15.01 -1.39
C GLU A 744 -19.59 -15.21 -2.30
N ASN A 745 -18.43 -15.53 -1.71
CA ASN A 745 -17.16 -15.56 -2.45
C ASN A 745 -16.72 -16.96 -2.91
N THR A 746 -17.31 -18.03 -2.36
CA THR A 746 -16.97 -19.42 -2.69
C THR A 746 -18.16 -20.19 -3.25
N ASN A 747 -17.89 -21.30 -3.95
CA ASN A 747 -18.94 -22.22 -4.38
C ASN A 747 -19.46 -23.02 -3.18
N ALA A 748 -20.26 -22.36 -2.32
CA ALA A 748 -20.75 -22.94 -1.09
C ALA A 748 -21.75 -24.08 -1.31
N THR A 749 -21.65 -25.10 -0.47
CA THR A 749 -22.57 -26.24 -0.45
C THR A 749 -23.97 -25.82 0.02
N ASN A 750 -25.00 -26.61 -0.32
CA ASN A 750 -26.37 -26.34 0.13
C ASN A 750 -26.48 -26.30 1.66
N ALA A 751 -25.65 -27.07 2.39
CA ALA A 751 -25.60 -27.05 3.85
C ALA A 751 -25.09 -25.68 4.37
N GLN A 752 -24.01 -25.15 3.79
CA GLN A 752 -23.46 -23.84 4.14
C GLN A 752 -24.43 -22.69 3.82
N LYS A 753 -25.16 -22.79 2.70
CA LYS A 753 -26.21 -21.82 2.35
C LYS A 753 -27.39 -21.84 3.31
N ALA A 754 -27.74 -23.01 3.87
CA ALA A 754 -28.80 -23.14 4.86
C ALA A 754 -28.39 -22.61 6.25
N GLU A 755 -27.09 -22.52 6.54
CA GLU A 755 -26.55 -22.02 7.80
C GLU A 755 -26.77 -20.50 7.96
N VAL A 756 -26.69 -19.72 6.87
CA VAL A 756 -26.90 -18.25 6.89
C VAL A 756 -28.25 -17.86 7.52
N PRO A 757 -29.42 -18.31 7.01
CA PRO A 757 -30.71 -17.95 7.60
C PRO A 757 -30.94 -18.57 8.98
N MET A 758 -30.21 -19.63 9.35
CA MET A 758 -30.24 -20.15 10.72
C MET A 758 -29.54 -19.18 11.68
N LEU A 759 -28.34 -18.71 11.32
CA LEU A 759 -27.59 -17.73 12.10
C LEU A 759 -28.32 -16.38 12.17
N GLU A 760 -29.00 -15.93 11.11
CA GLU A 760 -29.85 -14.72 11.15
C GLU A 760 -30.92 -14.80 12.25
N ARG A 761 -31.59 -15.95 12.36
CA ARG A 761 -32.58 -16.17 13.41
C ARG A 761 -31.97 -16.23 14.80
N GLU A 762 -30.74 -16.72 14.92
CA GLU A 762 -30.01 -16.74 16.19
C GLU A 762 -29.59 -15.33 16.62
N VAL A 763 -29.16 -14.48 15.68
CA VAL A 763 -28.89 -13.05 15.93
C VAL A 763 -30.15 -12.36 16.44
N ASP A 764 -31.27 -12.53 15.74
CA ASP A 764 -32.54 -11.89 16.11
C ASP A 764 -33.08 -12.41 17.45
N LYS A 765 -32.87 -13.70 17.75
CA LYS A 765 -33.22 -14.28 19.06
C LYS A 765 -32.42 -13.62 20.19
N ALA A 766 -31.12 -13.37 19.99
CA ALA A 766 -30.30 -12.68 20.98
C ALA A 766 -30.76 -11.21 21.17
N LEU A 767 -31.07 -10.51 20.07
CA LEU A 767 -31.63 -9.15 20.11
C LEU A 767 -32.98 -9.09 20.82
N LEU A 768 -33.87 -10.06 20.60
CA LEU A 768 -35.15 -10.15 21.31
C LEU A 768 -34.98 -10.34 22.82
N GLN A 769 -33.98 -11.13 23.23
CA GLN A 769 -33.67 -11.32 24.65
C GLN A 769 -33.10 -10.03 25.27
N LEU A 770 -32.24 -9.31 24.55
CA LEU A 770 -31.74 -7.99 24.95
C LEU A 770 -32.88 -6.97 25.07
N LEU A 771 -33.76 -6.90 24.07
CA LEU A 771 -34.93 -6.03 24.09
C LEU A 771 -35.86 -6.32 25.27
N ALA A 772 -36.07 -7.61 25.59
CA ALA A 772 -36.86 -8.01 26.75
C ALA A 772 -36.20 -7.62 28.10
N ALA A 773 -34.87 -7.60 28.16
CA ALA A 773 -34.14 -7.14 29.35
C ALA A 773 -34.24 -5.61 29.51
N GLU A 774 -34.04 -4.85 28.43
CA GLU A 774 -34.13 -3.38 28.45
C GLU A 774 -35.57 -2.90 28.74
N CYS A 775 -36.59 -3.58 28.19
CA CYS A 775 -38.00 -3.29 28.50
C CYS A 775 -38.38 -3.54 29.97
N ARG A 776 -37.61 -4.37 30.68
CA ARG A 776 -37.83 -4.68 32.11
C ARG A 776 -37.33 -3.57 33.02
N GLU A 777 -36.19 -2.96 32.70
CA GLU A 777 -35.51 -1.99 33.59
C GLU A 777 -36.22 -0.62 33.68
N GLY A 778 -36.94 -0.17 32.65
CA GLY A 778 -37.73 1.07 32.74
C GLY A 778 -38.10 1.73 31.41
N GLU A 779 -38.88 2.82 31.46
CA GLU A 779 -39.29 3.59 30.27
C GLU A 779 -38.15 4.45 29.70
N GLU A 780 -37.22 4.86 30.56
CA GLU A 780 -36.11 5.76 30.21
C GLU A 780 -35.15 5.14 29.17
N ARG A 781 -35.15 3.81 29.03
CA ARG A 781 -34.35 3.09 28.03
C ARG A 781 -35.10 2.75 26.74
N GLY A 782 -36.29 3.33 26.53
CA GLY A 782 -37.09 3.09 25.33
C GLY A 782 -36.37 3.37 24.01
N MET A 783 -35.43 4.34 23.98
CA MET A 783 -34.62 4.63 22.79
C MET A 783 -33.63 3.50 22.47
N LYS A 784 -32.91 2.98 23.48
CA LYS A 784 -32.01 1.82 23.31
C LYS A 784 -32.79 0.58 22.85
N ALA A 785 -34.00 0.36 23.38
CA ALA A 785 -34.86 -0.73 22.93
C ALA A 785 -35.31 -0.57 21.47
N LEU A 786 -35.57 0.66 21.01
CA LEU A 786 -35.89 0.94 19.61
C LEU A 786 -34.68 0.69 18.69
N GLU A 787 -33.47 1.07 19.10
CA GLU A 787 -32.22 0.76 18.38
C GLU A 787 -32.01 -0.75 18.25
N ILE A 788 -32.20 -1.51 19.34
CA ILE A 788 -32.11 -2.98 19.32
C ILE A 788 -33.13 -3.59 18.34
N ALA A 789 -34.35 -3.05 18.27
CA ALA A 789 -35.35 -3.48 17.29
C ALA A 789 -34.93 -3.13 15.86
N ALA A 790 -34.28 -1.98 15.64
CA ALA A 790 -33.73 -1.59 14.35
C ALA A 790 -32.55 -2.49 13.92
N LEU A 791 -31.84 -3.15 14.82
CA LEU A 791 -30.74 -4.04 14.45
C LEU A 791 -31.18 -5.44 13.95
N MET A 792 -32.47 -5.78 14.05
CA MET A 792 -32.98 -7.08 13.63
C MET A 792 -32.85 -7.28 12.11
N ARG A 793 -32.41 -8.46 11.68
CA ARG A 793 -32.05 -8.78 10.28
C ARG A 793 -33.15 -9.52 9.52
N ASP A 794 -34.17 -10.06 10.20
CA ASP A 794 -35.25 -10.83 9.59
C ASP A 794 -36.03 -10.05 8.50
N ARG A 795 -35.87 -10.49 7.26
CA ARG A 795 -36.62 -9.98 6.09
C ARG A 795 -38.09 -10.37 6.12
N SER A 796 -38.50 -11.37 6.92
CA SER A 796 -39.88 -11.83 7.01
C SER A 796 -40.78 -10.98 7.91
N GLY A 797 -40.20 -10.05 8.68
CA GLY A 797 -40.92 -9.15 9.59
C GLY A 797 -41.49 -9.81 10.85
N LYS A 798 -41.38 -11.14 10.99
CA LYS A 798 -41.93 -11.89 12.13
C LYS A 798 -41.22 -11.57 13.44
N MET A 799 -39.91 -11.34 13.39
CA MET A 799 -39.15 -10.97 14.59
C MET A 799 -39.49 -9.56 15.09
N LEU A 800 -39.78 -8.61 14.19
CA LEU A 800 -40.25 -7.27 14.55
C LEU A 800 -41.65 -7.31 15.17
N GLU A 801 -42.55 -8.18 14.66
CA GLU A 801 -43.85 -8.41 15.28
C GLU A 801 -43.72 -9.01 16.69
N ALA A 802 -42.77 -9.92 16.89
CA ALA A 802 -42.46 -10.47 18.20
C ALA A 802 -41.91 -9.39 19.16
N ALA A 803 -41.06 -8.48 18.68
CA ALA A 803 -40.57 -7.33 19.45
C ALA A 803 -41.73 -6.41 19.90
N GLY A 804 -42.68 -6.11 19.01
CA GLY A 804 -43.89 -5.35 19.34
C GLY A 804 -44.73 -6.03 20.43
N LYS A 805 -44.90 -7.37 20.36
CA LYS A 805 -45.59 -8.15 21.40
C LYS A 805 -44.88 -8.10 22.75
N ILE A 806 -43.54 -8.08 22.76
CA ILE A 806 -42.74 -7.95 23.99
C ILE A 806 -42.93 -6.56 24.60
N ALA A 807 -42.89 -5.49 23.80
CA ALA A 807 -43.13 -4.12 24.26
C ALA A 807 -44.54 -3.97 24.87
N ALA A 808 -45.56 -4.54 24.21
CA ALA A 808 -46.94 -4.55 24.72
C ALA A 808 -47.07 -5.33 26.05
N ARG A 809 -46.35 -6.45 26.20
CA ARG A 809 -46.34 -7.25 27.44
C ARG A 809 -45.83 -6.45 28.64
N PHE A 810 -44.87 -5.55 28.44
CA PHE A 810 -44.31 -4.68 29.49
C PHE A 810 -45.03 -3.32 29.59
N GLN A 811 -46.21 -3.16 28.97
CA GLN A 811 -47.00 -1.92 28.97
C GLN A 811 -46.26 -0.70 28.39
N ARG A 812 -45.47 -0.92 27.31
CA ARG A 812 -44.70 0.12 26.62
C ARG A 812 -45.36 0.47 25.28
N ASP A 813 -46.50 1.13 25.32
CA ASP A 813 -47.34 1.38 24.14
C ASP A 813 -46.66 2.28 23.10
N ILE A 814 -45.99 3.35 23.54
CA ILE A 814 -45.25 4.28 22.66
C ILE A 814 -44.12 3.56 21.91
N LEU A 815 -43.39 2.68 22.60
CA LEU A 815 -42.34 1.87 21.99
C LEU A 815 -42.92 0.88 20.98
N GLY A 816 -44.05 0.24 21.31
CA GLY A 816 -44.77 -0.67 20.42
C GLY A 816 -45.23 0.00 19.12
N GLU A 817 -45.79 1.22 19.21
CA GLU A 817 -46.16 2.02 18.04
C GLU A 817 -44.94 2.36 17.16
N LYS A 818 -43.80 2.72 17.77
CA LYS A 818 -42.56 3.02 17.03
C LYS A 818 -41.96 1.80 16.35
N ILE A 819 -41.97 0.64 17.01
CA ILE A 819 -41.54 -0.63 16.40
C ILE A 819 -42.44 -0.99 15.21
N THR A 820 -43.75 -0.75 15.33
CA THR A 820 -44.71 -1.01 14.23
C THR A 820 -44.45 -0.07 13.05
N GLN A 821 -44.22 1.21 13.29
CA GLN A 821 -43.81 2.18 12.25
C GLN A 821 -42.50 1.77 11.56
N LEU A 822 -41.54 1.24 12.31
CA LEU A 822 -40.27 0.74 11.77
C LEU A 822 -40.48 -0.51 10.89
N ALA A 823 -41.35 -1.43 11.32
CA ALA A 823 -41.71 -2.61 10.53
C ALA A 823 -42.42 -2.23 9.22
N GLU A 824 -43.33 -1.25 9.25
CA GLU A 824 -44.02 -0.73 8.06
C GLU A 824 -43.03 -0.08 7.08
N ARG A 825 -42.10 0.76 7.56
CA ARG A 825 -41.08 1.40 6.71
C ARG A 825 -40.21 0.37 5.99
N ARG A 826 -39.80 -0.69 6.68
CA ARG A 826 -39.01 -1.79 6.09
C ARG A 826 -39.79 -2.57 5.05
N LEU A 827 -41.09 -2.80 5.27
CA LEU A 827 -41.93 -3.54 4.33
C LEU A 827 -42.19 -2.75 3.04
N VAL A 828 -42.23 -1.42 3.12
CA VAL A 828 -42.42 -0.51 1.98
C VAL A 828 -41.10 -0.25 1.21
N GLY A 829 -39.95 -0.69 1.74
CA GLY A 829 -38.65 -0.51 1.08
C GLY A 829 -38.14 0.94 1.08
N LEU A 830 -38.65 1.79 1.99
CA LEU A 830 -38.25 3.19 2.15
C LEU A 830 -37.11 3.37 3.16
N VAL A 831 -36.46 2.28 3.56
CA VAL A 831 -35.23 2.35 4.36
C VAL A 831 -34.09 2.25 3.36
N ASP A 832 -33.64 3.40 2.85
CA ASP A 832 -32.32 3.49 2.24
C ASP A 832 -31.29 3.19 3.35
N ASP A 833 -30.31 2.35 3.05
CA ASP A 833 -29.22 1.98 3.98
C ASP A 833 -28.37 3.21 4.43
N GLU A 834 -28.67 4.41 3.94
CA GLU A 834 -27.98 5.68 4.23
C GLU A 834 -28.60 6.47 5.41
N ASP A 835 -29.81 6.14 5.86
CA ASP A 835 -30.53 6.88 6.93
C ASP A 835 -30.51 6.17 8.31
N MET A 836 -29.66 5.15 8.50
CA MET A 836 -29.49 4.43 9.79
C MET A 836 -28.24 4.85 10.58
#